data_AF-R6MJ86-F1
#
_entry.id   AF-R6MJ86-F1
#
_cell.length_a   1.000
_cell.length_b   1.000
_cell.length_c   1.000
_cell.angle_alpha   90.00
_cell.angle_beta   90.00
_cell.angle_gamma   90.00
#
_symmetry.space_group_name_H-M   'P 1'
#
loop_
_entity.id
_entity.type
_entity.pdbx_description
1 polymer ?
#
loop_
_entity_poly.entity_id
_entity_poly.type
_entity_poly.pdbx_seq_one_letter_code
_entity_poly.pdbx_strand_id
1 'polypeptide(L)'
;MKKKFYGALLVGSLLLAGGMVSCSDYDDDINSLTGRVDALEKTVADLKTAIESGSVITNVQSTENGVTVTLSDGKTFELKNGTNGTNGADGADGAPGSVVTIDEEGYWCIDGVRQTDKNGNAYKAQSEKGQDGQDGQDGQDGQDGKDGCWYMPNEDGYWHKQYYGEDGTVVDEATENKWTDTIKKDVVCVVYDSENGRLLISNAAGMQEGEVVLIETWGELKSLAVIPYVIDKETSMPVVSFYNIMKDGTVLESTDATAHFRLNPNNANIKDWEWSIIDRKAVTRAEGDNVNDLLNISDITRADGEMIVSLKSKKSISDLNEDEIAIFALNGTNTANGNNIASDYAKVTSEDLTDFAIVNESMPREFVTKYVYPTTKPNVLTDRNDAELVYTGSIDLNTLAWTWAKDIDSFHGVMLEDLDIDGLTYEFSKPEEYLGSDGVTNQQDFVELSGSIVTVKNNATAAIGRTPIFLAKALVNGTVVATGYIKLDIVESAPAPAADKEDEVLTVACGTINYQKLDAISANTKVNALAWQVVNQFYSKYGLTAETFHDNYNEPTASDIKTETGVVLTNKWWTDGTATSSDAATIDIDSATVKVVDLLGKEREATITFTSKNKKVYPNVVVKFTYTIADDITFPTLNKDYLVAGEDNMVEVKGRVETVNGNKEWKMISGIKEHFTDYLANYQLATNHTKMYTELPLINGVAQAGAEIVGDQDAYDQDIQLTQPLTTEYRDYVVYFHIVLANGEQQTMEYKVRFTTPFEVSINEVELKTLASPTTADLAKAIVIKGVANEVIYEKGALKADNAKAYAITNANYFTMVYGLSGSTTDSWESFGKRLTVANDGIITWNNEGAILQNNKIATSEVTVKAGSIAIIKATGKVTVLSSENSKN
;
A
#
# COMPACT_ATOMS: atom_id res chain seq x y z
N MET A 1 23.18 45.87 -4.11
CA MET A 1 24.29 45.69 -3.14
C MET A 1 23.86 46.05 -1.72
N LYS A 2 23.54 45.05 -0.90
CA LYS A 2 23.65 45.05 0.58
C LYS A 2 23.93 43.59 0.97
N LYS A 3 25.19 43.27 1.27
CA LYS A 3 25.65 41.94 1.72
C LYS A 3 25.27 41.76 3.20
N LYS A 4 24.73 40.61 3.59
CA LYS A 4 24.59 40.21 4.99
C LYS A 4 25.24 38.83 5.22
N PHE A 5 26.34 38.90 5.95
CA PHE A 5 27.06 37.93 6.78
C PHE A 5 26.95 36.41 6.52
N TYR A 6 28.07 35.85 6.02
CA TYR A 6 28.49 34.48 6.31
C TYR A 6 29.13 34.46 7.72
N GLY A 7 28.55 33.69 8.66
CA GLY A 7 29.11 33.44 9.99
C GLY A 7 30.12 32.30 9.94
N ALA A 8 31.38 32.62 10.21
CA ALA A 8 32.49 31.69 10.27
C ALA A 8 32.52 30.93 11.60
N LEU A 9 32.80 29.63 11.52
CA LEU A 9 33.23 28.73 12.59
C LEU A 9 34.36 29.38 13.42
N LEU A 10 34.10 29.66 14.69
CA LEU A 10 35.07 30.23 15.63
C LEU A 10 35.31 29.22 16.77
N VAL A 11 36.12 28.20 16.48
CA VAL A 11 36.73 27.34 17.49
C VAL A 11 37.85 28.15 18.15
N GLY A 12 37.61 28.66 19.36
CA GLY A 12 38.65 29.36 20.10
C GLY A 12 38.17 30.03 21.37
N SER A 13 38.63 29.49 22.50
CA SER A 13 38.76 30.11 23.83
C SER A 13 37.52 30.24 24.72
N LEU A 14 37.36 29.29 25.66
CA LEU A 14 37.26 29.62 27.10
C LEU A 14 37.57 28.41 28.00
N LEU A 15 38.87 28.18 28.26
CA LEU A 15 39.31 27.49 29.47
C LEU A 15 39.77 28.56 30.46
N LEU A 16 39.18 28.54 31.67
CA LEU A 16 39.77 28.82 33.00
C LEU A 16 38.81 29.57 33.94
N ALA A 17 38.12 28.82 34.82
CA ALA A 17 38.09 29.09 36.27
C ALA A 17 37.31 28.00 37.05
N GLY A 18 38.04 27.09 37.70
CA GLY A 18 37.74 26.59 39.06
C GLY A 18 36.78 25.40 39.24
N GLY A 19 37.34 24.24 39.65
CA GLY A 19 36.65 23.22 40.45
C GLY A 19 36.77 21.79 39.94
N MET A 20 37.80 21.06 40.38
CA MET A 20 38.04 19.66 40.01
C MET A 20 36.90 18.73 40.49
N VAL A 21 36.30 18.00 39.55
CA VAL A 21 35.66 16.69 39.77
C VAL A 21 36.13 15.75 38.65
N SER A 22 36.57 14.56 39.05
CA SER A 22 37.17 13.47 38.27
C SER A 22 36.68 13.29 36.83
N CYS A 23 37.60 13.39 35.87
CA CYS A 23 37.40 13.11 34.45
C CYS A 23 37.41 11.60 34.15
N SER A 24 36.28 11.06 33.70
CA SER A 24 36.25 9.92 32.75
C SER A 24 35.10 9.98 31.75
N ASP A 25 34.01 10.70 32.02
CA ASP A 25 32.84 10.72 31.10
C ASP A 25 32.85 11.85 30.05
N TYR A 26 33.54 12.97 30.30
CA TYR A 26 33.43 14.12 29.40
C TYR A 26 34.05 13.90 28.01
N ASP A 27 35.14 13.13 27.89
CA ASP A 27 35.80 12.93 26.60
C ASP A 27 35.02 11.97 25.68
N ASP A 28 34.38 10.94 26.25
CA ASP A 28 33.53 10.00 25.50
C ASP A 28 32.20 10.65 25.10
N ASP A 29 31.60 11.45 25.99
CA ASP A 29 30.42 12.26 25.67
C ASP A 29 30.72 13.29 24.58
N ILE A 30 31.88 13.96 24.61
CA ILE A 30 32.30 14.93 23.59
C ILE A 30 32.55 14.27 22.23
N ASN A 31 33.17 13.08 22.20
CA ASN A 31 33.41 12.34 20.94
C ASN A 31 32.11 11.78 20.35
N SER A 32 31.18 11.31 21.19
CA SER A 32 29.84 10.85 20.78
C SER A 32 28.96 12.00 20.27
N LEU A 33 29.01 13.17 20.92
CA LEU A 33 28.33 14.38 20.46
C LEU A 33 28.92 14.90 19.15
N THR A 34 30.24 14.95 19.01
CA THR A 34 30.93 15.39 17.77
C THR A 34 30.57 14.47 16.60
N GLY A 35 30.55 13.15 16.79
CA GLY A 35 30.19 12.19 15.74
C GLY A 35 28.70 12.22 15.31
N ARG A 36 27.78 12.59 16.21
CA ARG A 36 26.34 12.72 15.91
C ARG A 36 25.98 14.06 15.26
N VAL A 37 26.71 15.13 15.59
CA VAL A 37 26.58 16.45 14.95
C VAL A 37 27.14 16.42 13.53
N ASP A 38 28.33 15.81 13.32
CA ASP A 38 28.97 15.71 12.00
C ASP A 38 28.18 14.85 10.97
N ALA A 39 27.45 13.83 11.41
CA ALA A 39 26.74 12.91 10.51
C ALA A 39 25.40 13.45 9.99
N LEU A 40 24.78 14.42 10.67
CA LEU A 40 23.43 14.92 10.36
C LEU A 40 23.43 16.36 9.83
N GLU A 41 24.41 17.21 10.22
CA GLU A 41 24.79 18.38 9.41
C GLU A 41 25.02 17.96 7.95
N LYS A 42 25.58 16.76 7.76
CA LYS A 42 25.75 16.15 6.44
C LYS A 42 24.44 15.81 5.74
N THR A 43 23.39 15.29 6.39
CA THR A 43 22.13 14.95 5.70
C THR A 43 21.42 16.20 5.18
N VAL A 44 21.32 17.26 5.98
CA VAL A 44 20.72 18.53 5.56
C VAL A 44 21.58 19.21 4.49
N ALA A 45 22.91 19.16 4.63
CA ALA A 45 23.84 19.68 3.62
C ALA A 45 23.80 18.88 2.31
N ASP A 46 23.70 17.55 2.37
CA ASP A 46 23.59 16.67 1.20
C ASP A 46 22.24 16.87 0.50
N LEU A 47 21.14 17.02 1.26
CA LEU A 47 19.82 17.38 0.73
C LEU A 47 19.88 18.73 0.01
N LYS A 48 20.45 19.76 0.67
CA LYS A 48 20.67 21.08 0.07
C LYS A 48 21.51 20.99 -1.21
N THR A 49 22.60 20.23 -1.18
CA THR A 49 23.46 20.02 -2.35
C THR A 49 22.72 19.31 -3.48
N ALA A 50 21.91 18.30 -3.17
CA ALA A 50 21.12 17.58 -4.16
C ALA A 50 20.10 18.51 -4.86
N ILE A 51 19.41 19.35 -4.08
CA ILE A 51 18.48 20.37 -4.60
C ILE A 51 19.23 21.44 -5.41
N GLU A 52 20.34 21.98 -4.91
CA GLU A 52 21.18 22.97 -5.63
C GLU A 52 21.76 22.38 -6.94
N SER A 53 21.99 21.07 -7.00
CA SER A 53 22.41 20.35 -8.20
C SER A 53 21.27 20.05 -9.19
N GLY A 54 20.03 20.38 -8.83
CA GLY A 54 18.87 20.35 -9.71
C GLY A 54 17.83 19.28 -9.41
N SER A 55 17.94 18.57 -8.28
CA SER A 55 16.93 17.56 -7.89
C SER A 55 15.61 18.23 -7.49
N VAL A 56 14.48 17.62 -7.86
CA VAL A 56 13.13 18.11 -7.51
C VAL A 56 12.62 17.30 -6.33
N ILE A 57 11.96 17.94 -5.36
CA ILE A 57 11.28 17.22 -4.27
C ILE A 57 9.98 16.63 -4.82
N THR A 58 9.78 15.33 -4.63
CA THR A 58 8.59 14.59 -5.08
C THR A 58 7.67 14.19 -3.93
N ASN A 59 8.20 14.08 -2.71
CA ASN A 59 7.40 13.75 -1.53
C ASN A 59 8.06 14.27 -0.24
N VAL A 60 7.23 14.73 0.71
CA VAL A 60 7.63 15.07 2.09
C VAL A 60 6.63 14.40 3.02
N GLN A 61 7.09 13.45 3.83
CA GLN A 61 6.19 12.61 4.64
C GLN A 61 6.68 12.46 6.07
N SER A 62 5.75 12.48 7.02
CA SER A 62 6.04 12.17 8.42
C SER A 62 6.33 10.67 8.57
N THR A 63 7.30 10.32 9.41
CA THR A 63 7.65 8.94 9.75
C THR A 63 7.67 8.78 11.27
N GLU A 64 7.72 7.55 11.79
CA GLU A 64 7.76 7.28 13.23
C GLU A 64 8.87 8.05 13.96
N ASN A 65 9.99 8.34 13.31
CA ASN A 65 11.17 8.96 13.93
C ASN A 65 11.50 10.38 13.41
N GLY A 66 10.64 10.96 12.56
CA GLY A 66 10.86 12.30 12.01
C GLY A 66 10.12 12.57 10.70
N VAL A 67 10.83 13.06 9.68
CA VAL A 67 10.30 13.37 8.34
C VAL A 67 11.24 12.84 7.27
N THR A 68 10.69 12.27 6.20
CA THR A 68 11.45 11.83 5.02
C THR A 68 11.14 12.74 3.84
N VAL A 69 12.19 13.28 3.21
CA VAL A 69 12.13 14.02 1.95
C VAL A 69 12.61 13.12 0.81
N THR A 70 11.80 12.96 -0.23
CA THR A 70 12.11 12.14 -1.41
C THR A 70 12.33 13.05 -2.61
N LEU A 71 13.38 12.77 -3.38
CA LEU A 71 13.75 13.54 -4.57
C LEU A 71 13.40 12.77 -5.87
N SER A 72 13.43 13.49 -6.99
CA SER A 72 13.12 12.98 -8.34
C SER A 72 14.07 11.89 -8.84
N ASP A 73 15.25 11.74 -8.25
CA ASP A 73 16.19 10.66 -8.54
C ASP A 73 15.97 9.40 -7.66
N GLY A 74 14.91 9.41 -6.85
CA GLY A 74 14.57 8.35 -5.90
C GLY A 74 15.37 8.37 -4.59
N LYS A 75 16.32 9.30 -4.42
CA LYS A 75 17.02 9.43 -3.14
C LYS A 75 16.08 9.96 -2.05
N THR A 76 16.24 9.42 -0.86
CA THR A 76 15.47 9.78 0.33
C THR A 76 16.40 10.31 1.41
N PHE A 77 15.99 11.40 2.06
CA PHE A 77 16.69 12.02 3.17
C PHE A 77 15.81 11.96 4.42
N GLU A 78 16.25 11.20 5.41
CA GLU A 78 15.57 11.08 6.70
C GLU A 78 16.04 12.18 7.66
N LEU A 79 15.15 13.10 7.99
CA LEU A 79 15.33 14.15 8.99
C LEU A 79 14.76 13.63 10.31
N LYS A 80 15.62 13.33 11.29
CA LYS A 80 15.21 12.75 12.59
C LYS A 80 14.95 13.84 13.62
N ASN A 81 14.12 13.53 14.62
CA ASN A 81 13.84 14.46 15.74
C ASN A 81 15.11 14.87 16.51
N GLY A 82 15.17 16.14 16.92
CA GLY A 82 16.20 16.63 17.83
C GLY A 82 16.11 16.04 19.24
N THR A 83 17.26 15.81 19.87
CA THR A 83 17.32 15.51 21.30
C THR A 83 17.24 16.83 22.06
N ASN A 84 16.12 17.13 22.72
CA ASN A 84 16.06 18.26 23.65
C ASN A 84 17.13 18.07 24.76
N GLY A 85 17.97 19.08 24.94
CA GLY A 85 19.10 19.07 25.86
C GLY A 85 18.71 19.28 27.33
N THR A 86 19.51 18.68 28.21
CA THR A 86 19.70 18.97 29.65
C THR A 86 18.54 18.69 30.62
N ASN A 87 18.21 17.40 30.83
CA ASN A 87 18.20 16.71 32.13
C ASN A 87 17.39 15.40 32.10
N GLY A 88 18.10 14.26 32.12
CA GLY A 88 17.60 13.00 32.70
C GLY A 88 16.75 12.07 31.82
N ALA A 89 17.21 10.81 31.78
CA ALA A 89 16.57 9.59 31.30
C ALA A 89 16.54 9.37 29.77
N ASP A 90 16.90 8.14 29.38
CA ASP A 90 16.83 7.60 28.03
C ASP A 90 15.46 7.92 27.40
N GLY A 91 15.49 8.68 26.30
CA GLY A 91 14.30 9.21 25.65
C GLY A 91 13.40 8.09 25.12
N ALA A 92 12.10 8.24 25.37
CA ALA A 92 11.05 7.40 24.81
C ALA A 92 11.15 7.27 23.28
N ASP A 93 10.58 6.17 22.75
CA ASP A 93 10.45 5.90 21.32
C ASP A 93 10.03 7.15 20.52
N GLY A 94 10.64 7.34 19.34
CA GLY A 94 10.47 8.53 18.50
C GLY A 94 9.01 8.88 18.25
N ALA A 95 8.67 10.16 18.39
CA ALA A 95 7.38 10.69 17.97
C ALA A 95 7.41 11.07 16.48
N PRO A 96 6.29 10.93 15.74
CA PRO A 96 6.28 11.35 14.35
C PRO A 96 6.57 12.85 14.17
N GLY A 97 7.37 13.21 13.16
CA GLY A 97 7.63 14.62 12.84
C GLY A 97 6.38 15.35 12.34
N SER A 98 6.46 16.67 12.23
CA SER A 98 5.40 17.51 11.65
C SER A 98 5.73 17.89 10.20
N VAL A 99 4.74 17.79 9.32
CA VAL A 99 4.87 18.18 7.91
C VAL A 99 3.84 19.24 7.57
N VAL A 100 4.30 20.35 6.99
CA VAL A 100 3.44 21.41 6.44
C VAL A 100 3.61 21.43 4.92
N THR A 101 2.55 21.15 4.18
CA THR A 101 2.55 20.97 2.72
C THR A 101 1.33 21.65 2.08
N ILE A 102 1.31 21.69 0.75
CA ILE A 102 0.18 22.16 -0.04
C ILE A 102 -0.44 20.92 -0.70
N ASP A 103 -1.77 20.81 -0.66
CA ASP A 103 -2.48 19.71 -1.31
C ASP A 103 -2.76 19.96 -2.81
N GLU A 104 -3.32 18.98 -3.49
CA GLU A 104 -3.62 19.04 -4.93
C GLU A 104 -4.61 20.15 -5.32
N GLU A 105 -5.43 20.62 -4.37
CA GLU A 105 -6.36 21.73 -4.58
C GLU A 105 -5.74 23.12 -4.25
N GLY A 106 -4.45 23.15 -3.86
CA GLY A 106 -3.72 24.37 -3.56
C GLY A 106 -3.94 24.92 -2.16
N TYR A 107 -4.33 24.08 -1.18
CA TYR A 107 -4.53 24.48 0.22
C TYR A 107 -3.43 23.99 1.14
N TRP A 108 -3.07 24.83 2.11
CA TRP A 108 -2.12 24.48 3.16
C TRP A 108 -2.67 23.40 4.09
N CYS A 109 -1.86 22.38 4.29
CA CYS A 109 -2.11 21.25 5.18
C CYS A 109 -1.00 21.13 6.23
N ILE A 110 -1.37 20.77 7.46
CA ILE A 110 -0.44 20.36 8.50
C ILE A 110 -0.76 18.92 8.85
N ASP A 111 0.21 18.03 8.73
CA ASP A 111 0.08 16.58 8.90
C ASP A 111 -1.11 15.99 8.11
N GLY A 112 -1.31 16.49 6.88
CA GLY A 112 -2.41 16.08 6.00
C GLY A 112 -3.78 16.71 6.30
N VAL A 113 -3.87 17.63 7.27
CA VAL A 113 -5.11 18.32 7.65
C VAL A 113 -5.11 19.76 7.13
N ARG A 114 -6.11 20.10 6.29
CA ARG A 114 -6.30 21.47 5.77
C ARG A 114 -6.43 22.48 6.91
N GLN A 115 -5.71 23.58 6.78
CA GLN A 115 -5.74 24.68 7.72
C GLN A 115 -6.83 25.68 7.34
N THR A 116 -7.54 26.21 8.34
CA THR A 116 -8.67 27.12 8.15
C THR A 116 -8.57 28.34 9.05
N ASP A 117 -9.23 29.43 8.64
CA ASP A 117 -9.46 30.60 9.47
C ASP A 117 -10.49 30.33 10.58
N LYS A 118 -10.71 31.32 11.44
CA LYS A 118 -11.68 31.24 12.56
C LYS A 118 -13.14 31.04 12.10
N ASN A 119 -13.43 31.28 10.82
CA ASN A 119 -14.75 31.14 10.20
C ASN A 119 -14.88 29.83 9.40
N GLY A 120 -13.83 29.00 9.35
CA GLY A 120 -13.81 27.74 8.60
C GLY A 120 -13.40 27.87 7.13
N ASN A 121 -12.91 29.03 6.68
CA ASN A 121 -12.40 29.19 5.31
C ASN A 121 -10.99 28.62 5.22
N ALA A 122 -10.72 27.75 4.24
CA ALA A 122 -9.41 27.12 4.08
C ALA A 122 -8.33 28.12 3.61
N TYR A 123 -7.11 27.93 4.10
CA TYR A 123 -5.94 28.72 3.72
C TYR A 123 -5.39 28.26 2.38
N LYS A 124 -5.77 28.98 1.31
CA LYS A 124 -5.24 28.76 -0.03
C LYS A 124 -3.81 29.29 -0.12
N ALA A 125 -2.90 28.50 -0.68
CA ALA A 125 -1.49 28.88 -0.83
C ALA A 125 -1.26 29.88 -1.97
N GLN A 126 -2.17 29.90 -2.95
CA GLN A 126 -2.14 30.85 -4.06
C GLN A 126 -3.56 31.28 -4.44
N SER A 127 -3.71 32.53 -4.87
CA SER A 127 -4.92 33.02 -5.55
C SER A 127 -4.55 33.79 -6.81
N GLU A 128 -5.38 33.70 -7.84
CA GLU A 128 -5.23 34.52 -9.04
C GLU A 128 -5.58 35.99 -8.74
N LYS A 129 -4.94 36.90 -9.49
CA LYS A 129 -5.40 38.29 -9.58
C LYS A 129 -6.78 38.28 -10.24
N GLY A 130 -7.73 39.03 -9.69
CA GLY A 130 -9.05 39.16 -10.30
C GLY A 130 -8.93 39.73 -11.72
N GLN A 131 -9.78 39.26 -12.64
CA GLN A 131 -9.91 39.93 -13.94
C GLN A 131 -10.46 41.34 -13.73
N ASP A 132 -10.02 42.29 -14.58
CA ASP A 132 -10.57 43.64 -14.60
C ASP A 132 -12.10 43.56 -14.76
N GLY A 133 -12.82 44.41 -14.02
CA GLY A 133 -14.27 44.49 -14.13
C GLY A 133 -14.70 44.89 -15.55
N GLN A 134 -15.94 44.57 -15.93
CA GLN A 134 -16.48 45.06 -17.21
C GLN A 134 -16.43 46.59 -17.25
N ASP A 135 -15.95 47.16 -18.37
CA ASP A 135 -15.99 48.60 -18.64
C ASP A 135 -17.41 49.15 -18.38
N GLY A 136 -17.50 50.24 -17.62
CA GLY A 136 -18.77 50.91 -17.39
C GLY A 136 -19.31 51.58 -18.67
N GLN A 137 -20.63 51.78 -18.75
CA GLN A 137 -21.22 52.57 -19.85
C GLN A 137 -20.74 54.03 -19.80
N ASP A 138 -20.62 54.69 -20.96
CA ASP A 138 -20.20 56.10 -21.13
C ASP A 138 -20.72 57.01 -19.99
N GLY A 139 -19.81 57.43 -19.09
CA GLY A 139 -20.10 58.31 -17.96
C GLY A 139 -20.19 57.66 -16.58
N GLN A 140 -19.93 56.36 -16.45
CA GLN A 140 -19.73 55.67 -15.17
C GLN A 140 -18.50 54.74 -15.24
N ASP A 141 -17.65 54.80 -14.22
CA ASP A 141 -16.53 53.86 -14.08
C ASP A 141 -17.07 52.45 -13.76
N GLY A 142 -16.45 51.41 -14.32
CA GLY A 142 -16.76 50.00 -13.98
C GLY A 142 -16.40 49.69 -12.52
N GLN A 143 -16.98 48.63 -11.96
CA GLN A 143 -16.54 48.13 -10.64
C GLN A 143 -15.32 47.22 -10.82
N ASP A 144 -14.21 47.56 -10.18
CA ASP A 144 -13.01 46.71 -10.16
C ASP A 144 -13.33 45.31 -9.62
N GLY A 145 -12.78 44.28 -10.28
CA GLY A 145 -12.77 42.92 -9.75
C GLY A 145 -12.03 42.88 -8.41
N LYS A 146 -12.54 42.12 -7.44
CA LYS A 146 -11.84 41.95 -6.15
C LYS A 146 -10.79 40.86 -6.29
N ASP A 147 -9.54 41.22 -6.05
CA ASP A 147 -8.43 40.26 -5.98
C ASP A 147 -8.63 39.24 -4.85
N GLY A 148 -8.21 38.00 -5.11
CA GLY A 148 -8.15 36.97 -4.08
C GLY A 148 -7.06 37.26 -3.04
N CYS A 149 -7.17 36.62 -1.88
CA CYS A 149 -6.09 36.57 -0.89
C CYS A 149 -5.57 35.15 -0.73
N TRP A 150 -4.30 35.01 -0.42
CA TRP A 150 -3.64 33.74 -0.11
C TRP A 150 -2.90 33.82 1.22
N TYR A 151 -2.39 32.69 1.69
CA TYR A 151 -1.74 32.58 3.00
C TYR A 151 -0.38 31.90 2.87
N MET A 152 0.53 32.17 3.80
CA MET A 152 1.79 31.43 3.95
C MET A 152 2.16 31.21 5.43
N PRO A 153 2.86 30.12 5.77
CA PRO A 153 3.48 29.96 7.07
C PRO A 153 4.77 30.81 7.14
N ASN A 154 4.79 31.86 7.96
CA ASN A 154 5.95 32.74 8.06
C ASN A 154 6.96 32.25 9.12
N GLU A 155 8.21 32.68 9.00
CA GLU A 155 9.32 32.39 9.93
C GLU A 155 9.02 32.85 11.37
N ASP A 156 8.14 33.84 11.56
CA ASP A 156 7.72 34.34 12.88
C ASP A 156 6.74 33.40 13.61
N GLY A 157 6.31 32.32 12.96
CA GLY A 157 5.41 31.31 13.48
C GLY A 157 3.91 31.59 13.29
N TYR A 158 3.55 32.68 12.60
CA TYR A 158 2.17 33.04 12.27
C TYR A 158 1.83 32.78 10.81
N TRP A 159 0.55 32.50 10.55
CA TRP A 159 0.03 32.55 9.19
C TRP A 159 0.02 34.00 8.74
N HIS A 160 0.54 34.26 7.54
CA HIS A 160 0.55 35.57 6.91
C HIS A 160 -0.47 35.57 5.78
N LYS A 161 -1.37 36.55 5.77
CA LYS A 161 -2.31 36.79 4.69
C LYS A 161 -1.66 37.73 3.69
N GLN A 162 -1.66 37.34 2.42
CA GLN A 162 -1.21 38.15 1.32
C GLN A 162 -2.32 38.45 0.33
N TYR A 163 -2.24 39.62 -0.28
CA TYR A 163 -3.14 40.08 -1.34
C TYR A 163 -2.48 41.18 -2.15
N TYR A 164 -2.97 41.44 -3.35
CA TYR A 164 -2.52 42.56 -4.17
C TYR A 164 -3.16 43.87 -3.69
N GLY A 165 -2.34 44.90 -3.46
CA GLY A 165 -2.79 46.25 -3.18
C GLY A 165 -3.25 46.98 -4.45
N GLU A 166 -3.85 48.17 -4.29
CA GLU A 166 -4.36 49.00 -5.40
C GLU A 166 -3.29 49.36 -6.46
N ASP A 167 -2.01 49.31 -6.09
CA ASP A 167 -0.87 49.56 -6.99
C ASP A 167 -0.26 48.29 -7.60
N GLY A 168 -0.87 47.12 -7.35
CA GLY A 168 -0.41 45.81 -7.81
C GLY A 168 0.75 45.22 -7.00
N THR A 169 1.18 45.87 -5.90
CA THR A 169 2.20 45.28 -5.00
C THR A 169 1.57 44.26 -4.05
N VAL A 170 2.34 43.24 -3.66
CA VAL A 170 1.88 42.27 -2.66
C VAL A 170 1.95 42.91 -1.27
N VAL A 171 0.80 43.03 -0.62
CA VAL A 171 0.68 43.38 0.80
C VAL A 171 0.78 42.10 1.63
N ASP A 172 1.56 42.14 2.70
CA ASP A 172 1.80 41.01 3.60
C ASP A 172 1.40 41.39 5.03
N GLU A 173 0.39 40.70 5.58
CA GLU A 173 -0.18 40.95 6.90
C GLU A 173 -0.15 39.69 7.78
N ALA A 174 0.55 39.76 8.92
CA ALA A 174 0.50 38.70 9.92
C ALA A 174 -0.92 38.53 10.48
N THR A 175 -1.41 37.31 10.52
CA THR A 175 -2.70 36.97 11.15
C THR A 175 -2.53 36.73 12.65
N GLU A 176 -3.64 36.67 13.39
CA GLU A 176 -3.62 36.27 14.80
C GLU A 176 -3.39 34.76 15.01
N ASN A 177 -3.41 33.95 13.94
CA ASN A 177 -3.35 32.49 14.02
C ASN A 177 -1.92 31.99 13.83
N LYS A 178 -1.40 31.25 14.82
CA LYS A 178 -0.09 30.61 14.73
C LYS A 178 -0.20 29.26 14.04
N TRP A 179 0.58 29.05 12.98
CA TRP A 179 0.72 27.70 12.40
C TRP A 179 1.52 26.78 13.33
N THR A 180 2.46 27.36 14.08
CA THR A 180 3.29 26.66 15.07
C THR A 180 2.51 26.11 16.28
N ASP A 181 1.28 26.58 16.55
CA ASP A 181 0.45 26.03 17.64
C ASP A 181 -0.18 24.68 17.27
N THR A 182 -0.24 24.37 15.97
CA THR A 182 -0.88 23.15 15.44
C THR A 182 0.11 22.05 15.07
N ILE A 183 1.41 22.35 15.01
CA ILE A 183 2.47 21.36 14.83
C ILE A 183 2.81 20.70 16.17
N LYS A 184 3.36 19.48 16.10
CA LYS A 184 3.88 18.78 17.29
C LYS A 184 5.13 19.52 17.78
N LYS A 185 5.16 19.84 19.08
CA LYS A 185 6.31 20.50 19.72
C LYS A 185 7.45 19.51 19.94
N ASP A 186 8.68 20.00 19.97
CA ASP A 186 9.89 19.22 20.29
C ASP A 186 10.21 18.06 19.32
N VAL A 187 9.59 18.04 18.13
CA VAL A 187 9.90 17.13 17.02
C VAL A 187 10.31 17.92 15.79
N VAL A 188 10.97 17.25 14.83
CA VAL A 188 11.32 17.87 13.55
C VAL A 188 10.07 18.38 12.83
N CYS A 189 10.15 19.59 12.29
CA CYS A 189 9.11 20.17 11.46
C CYS A 189 9.69 20.58 10.11
N VAL A 190 9.03 20.14 9.03
CA VAL A 190 9.39 20.47 7.66
C VAL A 190 8.23 21.19 6.99
N VAL A 191 8.48 22.43 6.54
CA VAL A 191 7.55 23.22 5.75
C VAL A 191 8.01 23.16 4.29
N TYR A 192 7.21 22.51 3.45
CA TYR A 192 7.44 22.47 2.01
C TYR A 192 6.47 23.41 1.30
N ASP A 193 6.98 24.58 0.93
CA ASP A 193 6.28 25.58 0.13
C ASP A 193 6.62 25.35 -1.35
N SER A 194 5.84 24.49 -1.99
CA SER A 194 5.98 24.20 -3.42
C SER A 194 5.59 25.40 -4.30
N GLU A 195 4.92 26.42 -3.77
CA GLU A 195 4.44 27.57 -4.56
C GLU A 195 5.45 28.70 -4.66
N ASN A 196 6.26 28.90 -3.62
CA ASN A 196 7.37 29.86 -3.60
C ASN A 196 8.75 29.19 -3.71
N GLY A 197 8.79 27.86 -3.83
CA GLY A 197 10.02 27.10 -4.03
C GLY A 197 10.91 27.06 -2.79
N ARG A 198 10.36 26.79 -1.60
CA ARG A 198 11.10 26.79 -0.33
C ARG A 198 10.87 25.54 0.49
N LEU A 199 11.93 25.08 1.16
CA LEU A 199 11.89 24.04 2.17
C LEU A 199 12.50 24.60 3.46
N LEU A 200 11.69 24.74 4.50
CA LEU A 200 12.15 25.14 5.83
C LEU A 200 12.20 23.91 6.74
N ILE A 201 13.35 23.72 7.41
CA ILE A 201 13.57 22.61 8.34
C ILE A 201 13.88 23.20 9.71
N SER A 202 13.21 22.71 10.75
CA SER A 202 13.42 23.11 12.14
C SER A 202 13.35 21.90 13.07
N ASN A 203 13.99 21.98 14.24
CA ASN A 203 14.00 20.94 15.28
C ASN A 203 14.50 19.55 14.80
N ALA A 204 15.25 19.50 13.70
CA ALA A 204 15.93 18.26 13.30
C ALA A 204 17.12 18.00 14.24
N ALA A 205 17.50 16.75 14.45
CA ALA A 205 18.68 16.43 15.24
C ALA A 205 19.93 17.12 14.68
N GLY A 206 20.82 17.55 15.59
CA GLY A 206 22.01 18.32 15.24
C GLY A 206 21.78 19.82 15.03
N MET A 207 20.53 20.28 14.87
CA MET A 207 20.22 21.72 14.82
C MET A 207 20.21 22.33 16.22
N GLN A 208 20.59 23.61 16.34
CA GLN A 208 20.46 24.36 17.59
C GLN A 208 18.99 24.66 17.89
N GLU A 209 18.65 24.78 19.17
CA GLU A 209 17.29 25.16 19.58
C GLU A 209 16.89 26.50 18.95
N GLY A 210 15.77 26.51 18.23
CA GLY A 210 15.27 27.69 17.50
C GLY A 210 15.95 27.97 16.16
N GLU A 211 16.89 27.12 15.70
CA GLU A 211 17.47 27.23 14.36
C GLU A 211 16.47 26.79 13.28
N VAL A 212 16.46 27.50 12.15
CA VAL A 212 15.67 27.17 10.95
C VAL A 212 16.58 27.20 9.74
N VAL A 213 16.61 26.10 8.99
CA VAL A 213 17.35 26.00 7.72
C VAL A 213 16.38 26.22 6.57
N LEU A 214 16.63 27.24 5.75
CA LEU A 214 15.96 27.49 4.48
C LEU A 214 16.76 26.89 3.33
N ILE A 215 16.11 26.06 2.51
CA ILE A 215 16.62 25.57 1.23
C ILE A 215 15.69 26.09 0.13
N GLU A 216 16.24 26.88 -0.79
CA GLU A 216 15.55 27.22 -2.04
C GLU A 216 15.43 25.95 -2.87
N THR A 217 14.20 25.50 -3.13
CA THR A 217 13.93 24.27 -3.89
C THR A 217 13.99 24.50 -5.39
N TRP A 218 14.08 25.75 -5.82
CA TRP A 218 14.21 26.13 -7.22
C TRP A 218 15.54 26.77 -7.56
N GLY A 219 16.02 26.46 -8.76
CA GLY A 219 17.17 27.12 -9.37
C GLY A 219 16.77 28.21 -10.37
N GLU A 220 17.71 29.07 -10.73
CA GLU A 220 17.58 29.89 -11.94
C GLU A 220 17.71 29.01 -13.18
N LEU A 221 16.80 29.14 -14.15
CA LEU A 221 16.87 28.42 -15.42
C LEU A 221 18.10 28.90 -16.23
N LYS A 222 18.95 27.95 -16.62
CA LYS A 222 20.22 28.22 -17.34
C LYS A 222 20.21 27.75 -18.79
N SER A 223 19.51 26.66 -19.08
CA SER A 223 19.30 26.16 -20.44
C SER A 223 18.01 25.34 -20.51
N LEU A 224 17.42 25.22 -21.70
CA LEU A 224 16.30 24.33 -21.97
C LEU A 224 16.48 23.66 -23.33
N ALA A 225 15.96 22.45 -23.50
CA ALA A 225 16.11 21.65 -24.72
C ALA A 225 14.83 20.86 -25.01
N VAL A 226 14.49 20.71 -26.29
CA VAL A 226 13.31 19.92 -26.71
C VAL A 226 13.58 18.43 -26.45
N ILE A 227 12.59 17.71 -25.93
CA ILE A 227 12.61 16.27 -25.73
C ILE A 227 11.90 15.60 -26.93
N PRO A 228 12.59 14.78 -27.74
CA PRO A 228 11.99 14.15 -28.91
C PRO A 228 11.12 12.95 -28.53
N TYR A 229 9.81 13.16 -28.40
CA TYR A 229 8.83 12.07 -28.29
C TYR A 229 8.53 11.42 -29.65
N VAL A 230 8.41 12.26 -30.68
CA VAL A 230 8.28 11.83 -32.08
C VAL A 230 9.37 12.52 -32.89
N ILE A 231 10.04 11.76 -33.76
CA ILE A 231 11.10 12.26 -34.64
C ILE A 231 10.66 12.12 -36.09
N ASP A 232 10.79 13.20 -36.84
CA ASP A 232 10.68 13.19 -38.29
C ASP A 232 11.93 12.52 -38.90
N LYS A 233 11.75 11.40 -39.61
CA LYS A 233 12.88 10.58 -40.09
C LYS A 233 13.73 11.27 -41.15
N GLU A 234 13.18 12.24 -41.87
CA GLU A 234 13.88 12.93 -42.95
C GLU A 234 14.81 14.02 -42.39
N THR A 235 14.31 14.81 -41.44
CA THR A 235 15.06 15.92 -40.83
C THR A 235 15.80 15.52 -39.56
N SER A 236 15.45 14.39 -38.94
CA SER A 236 15.89 13.99 -37.59
C SER A 236 15.57 15.00 -36.49
N MET A 237 14.55 15.85 -36.71
CA MET A 237 14.07 16.84 -35.73
C MET A 237 12.90 16.26 -34.91
N PRO A 238 12.73 16.69 -33.65
CA PRO A 238 11.46 16.51 -32.93
C PRO A 238 10.32 17.11 -33.75
N VAL A 239 9.12 16.51 -33.73
CA VAL A 239 7.97 16.99 -34.51
C VAL A 239 6.72 17.15 -33.65
N VAL A 240 5.98 18.24 -33.91
CA VAL A 240 4.59 18.44 -33.47
C VAL A 240 3.67 18.47 -34.70
N SER A 241 2.47 17.92 -34.55
CA SER A 241 1.52 17.74 -35.66
C SER A 241 0.16 18.32 -35.28
N PHE A 242 -0.46 19.03 -36.23
CA PHE A 242 -1.75 19.68 -36.06
C PHE A 242 -2.74 19.26 -37.15
N TYR A 243 -4.02 19.18 -36.80
CA TYR A 243 -5.09 19.36 -37.78
C TYR A 243 -5.62 20.79 -37.64
N ASN A 244 -5.58 21.58 -38.73
CA ASN A 244 -6.14 22.92 -38.78
C ASN A 244 -7.59 22.86 -39.27
N ILE A 245 -8.51 23.49 -38.56
CA ILE A 245 -9.91 23.58 -38.95
C ILE A 245 -10.07 24.86 -39.76
N MET A 246 -10.26 24.70 -41.06
CA MET A 246 -10.20 25.79 -42.01
C MET A 246 -11.60 26.24 -42.46
N LYS A 247 -11.75 27.55 -42.64
CA LYS A 247 -12.87 28.15 -43.37
C LYS A 247 -12.42 29.36 -44.15
N ASP A 248 -12.82 29.44 -45.42
CA ASP A 248 -12.56 30.57 -46.33
C ASP A 248 -11.07 31.01 -46.36
N GLY A 249 -10.16 30.04 -46.27
CA GLY A 249 -8.70 30.28 -46.31
C GLY A 249 -8.09 30.74 -44.98
N THR A 250 -8.85 30.71 -43.88
CA THR A 250 -8.39 31.06 -42.53
C THR A 250 -8.47 29.87 -41.58
N VAL A 251 -7.51 29.75 -40.67
CA VAL A 251 -7.56 28.79 -39.55
C VAL A 251 -8.53 29.35 -38.51
N LEU A 252 -9.60 28.60 -38.22
CA LEU A 252 -10.56 28.94 -37.16
C LEU A 252 -10.11 28.41 -35.80
N GLU A 253 -9.54 27.20 -35.80
CA GLU A 253 -9.04 26.47 -34.63
C GLU A 253 -8.07 25.37 -35.10
N SER A 254 -7.34 24.75 -34.17
CA SER A 254 -6.55 23.54 -34.42
C SER A 254 -6.65 22.54 -33.26
N THR A 255 -6.25 21.31 -33.52
CA THR A 255 -6.02 20.32 -32.44
C THR A 255 -4.88 20.77 -31.53
N ASP A 256 -4.92 20.38 -30.26
CA ASP A 256 -3.77 20.59 -29.39
C ASP A 256 -2.59 19.69 -29.76
N ALA A 257 -1.39 20.25 -29.70
CA ALA A 257 -0.16 19.47 -29.74
C ALA A 257 0.71 19.85 -28.54
N THR A 258 1.36 18.86 -27.92
CA THR A 258 2.26 19.11 -26.79
C THR A 258 3.72 19.03 -27.23
N ALA A 259 4.51 20.01 -26.79
CA ALA A 259 5.95 20.00 -26.92
C ALA A 259 6.59 19.87 -25.53
N HIS A 260 7.50 18.92 -25.38
CA HIS A 260 8.13 18.59 -24.11
C HIS A 260 9.54 19.17 -24.06
N PHE A 261 9.89 19.79 -22.92
CA PHE A 261 11.17 20.46 -22.73
C PHE A 261 11.85 20.00 -21.45
N ARG A 262 13.14 19.70 -21.57
CA ARG A 262 14.04 19.47 -20.45
C ARG A 262 14.56 20.80 -19.92
N LEU A 263 14.50 20.95 -18.60
CA LEU A 263 15.01 22.13 -17.90
C LEU A 263 16.39 21.85 -17.31
N ASN A 264 17.23 22.88 -17.24
CA ASN A 264 18.53 22.82 -16.58
C ASN A 264 18.78 24.07 -15.72
N PRO A 265 18.92 23.92 -14.39
CA PRO A 265 18.70 22.68 -13.63
C PRO A 265 17.23 22.21 -13.71
N ASN A 266 16.95 20.94 -13.38
CA ASN A 266 15.61 20.37 -13.54
C ASN A 266 14.56 21.05 -12.63
N ASN A 267 15.00 21.47 -11.44
CA ASN A 267 14.21 22.24 -10.50
C ASN A 267 14.15 23.75 -10.81
N ALA A 268 14.52 24.21 -12.01
CA ALA A 268 14.51 25.64 -12.32
C ALA A 268 13.12 26.27 -12.11
N ASN A 269 13.04 27.54 -11.73
CA ASN A 269 11.78 28.29 -11.71
C ASN A 269 11.39 28.70 -13.15
N ILE A 270 10.14 28.46 -13.55
CA ILE A 270 9.55 28.94 -14.83
C ILE A 270 8.41 29.95 -14.65
N LYS A 271 7.95 30.19 -13.42
CA LYS A 271 6.86 31.14 -13.14
C LYS A 271 7.30 32.59 -13.36
N ASP A 272 8.58 32.88 -13.13
CA ASP A 272 9.18 34.21 -13.34
C ASP A 272 9.59 34.43 -14.81
N TRP A 273 9.03 33.68 -15.76
CA TRP A 273 9.39 33.75 -17.17
C TRP A 273 8.15 33.99 -18.02
N GLU A 274 8.26 34.96 -18.94
CA GLU A 274 7.32 35.13 -20.04
C GLU A 274 7.78 34.26 -21.22
N TRP A 275 6.87 33.43 -21.73
CA TRP A 275 7.15 32.45 -22.77
C TRP A 275 6.54 32.86 -24.11
N SER A 276 7.29 32.62 -25.19
CA SER A 276 6.86 32.83 -26.56
C SER A 276 7.45 31.76 -27.48
N ILE A 277 6.87 31.61 -28.66
CA ILE A 277 7.37 30.74 -29.72
C ILE A 277 8.06 31.59 -30.78
N ILE A 278 9.25 31.16 -31.18
CA ILE A 278 9.95 31.68 -32.34
C ILE A 278 9.67 30.74 -33.51
N ASP A 279 8.97 31.23 -34.52
CA ASP A 279 8.58 30.50 -35.73
C ASP A 279 9.49 30.88 -36.91
N ARG A 280 9.85 29.89 -37.74
CA ARG A 280 10.65 30.10 -38.95
C ARG A 280 10.24 29.20 -40.10
N LYS A 281 10.35 29.72 -41.33
CA LYS A 281 10.43 28.94 -42.57
C LYS A 281 11.90 28.72 -42.93
N ALA A 282 12.32 27.47 -43.10
CA ALA A 282 13.73 27.12 -43.32
C ALA A 282 13.95 26.38 -44.65
N VAL A 283 14.88 26.90 -45.48
CA VAL A 283 15.39 26.27 -46.73
C VAL A 283 16.86 25.85 -46.54
N THR A 284 17.77 26.83 -46.53
CA THR A 284 19.23 26.73 -46.26
C THR A 284 19.76 27.90 -45.41
N ARG A 285 19.01 29.00 -45.32
CA ARG A 285 19.08 30.07 -44.32
C ARG A 285 17.64 30.51 -44.04
N ALA A 286 17.25 30.58 -42.77
CA ALA A 286 15.91 31.02 -42.40
C ALA A 286 15.72 32.53 -42.69
N GLU A 287 14.51 32.90 -43.11
CA GLU A 287 14.02 34.27 -42.97
C GLU A 287 13.93 34.61 -41.46
N GLY A 288 13.89 35.90 -41.11
CA GLY A 288 14.03 36.38 -39.72
C GLY A 288 13.01 35.79 -38.73
N ASP A 289 13.27 35.98 -37.44
CA ASP A 289 12.40 35.49 -36.35
C ASP A 289 10.99 36.08 -36.43
N ASN A 290 9.99 35.21 -36.53
CA ASN A 290 8.60 35.56 -36.26
C ASN A 290 8.25 35.07 -34.85
N VAL A 291 7.48 35.85 -34.09
CA VAL A 291 7.14 35.52 -32.70
C VAL A 291 5.64 35.29 -32.59
N ASN A 292 5.23 34.11 -32.10
CA ASN A 292 3.83 33.68 -31.93
C ASN A 292 2.96 33.86 -33.20
N ASP A 293 3.56 33.69 -34.38
CA ASP A 293 2.93 34.00 -35.66
C ASP A 293 2.27 32.76 -36.29
N LEU A 294 2.99 31.64 -36.30
CA LEU A 294 2.47 30.35 -36.73
C LEU A 294 1.85 29.60 -35.56
N LEU A 295 2.54 29.55 -34.41
CA LEU A 295 2.07 28.84 -33.23
C LEU A 295 1.79 29.81 -32.07
N ASN A 296 0.87 29.44 -31.19
CA ASN A 296 0.71 30.05 -29.88
C ASN A 296 0.73 29.01 -28.79
N ILE A 297 1.16 29.44 -27.61
CA ILE A 297 1.07 28.68 -26.38
C ILE A 297 -0.36 28.77 -25.87
N SER A 298 -1.04 27.64 -25.70
CA SER A 298 -2.34 27.55 -25.04
C SER A 298 -2.20 27.33 -23.54
N ASP A 299 -1.23 26.50 -23.13
CA ASP A 299 -0.97 26.20 -21.72
C ASP A 299 0.49 25.77 -21.48
N ILE A 300 0.96 25.91 -20.24
CA ILE A 300 2.27 25.42 -19.79
C ILE A 300 2.11 24.71 -18.46
N THR A 301 2.44 23.42 -18.45
CA THR A 301 2.40 22.59 -17.25
C THR A 301 3.75 21.94 -16.95
N ARG A 302 3.85 21.31 -15.78
CA ARG A 302 4.98 20.47 -15.40
C ARG A 302 4.51 19.12 -14.90
N ALA A 303 5.09 18.07 -15.45
CA ALA A 303 4.91 16.69 -14.99
C ALA A 303 6.22 15.92 -15.21
N ASP A 304 6.52 14.96 -14.34
CA ASP A 304 7.66 14.04 -14.48
C ASP A 304 9.05 14.69 -14.70
N GLY A 305 9.24 15.92 -14.21
CA GLY A 305 10.49 16.66 -14.41
C GLY A 305 10.63 17.28 -15.81
N GLU A 306 9.55 17.35 -16.59
CA GLU A 306 9.50 18.00 -17.89
C GLU A 306 8.62 19.26 -17.80
N MET A 307 8.94 20.26 -18.64
CA MET A 307 8.02 21.35 -18.95
C MET A 307 7.25 20.98 -20.21
N ILE A 308 5.93 20.91 -20.10
CA ILE A 308 5.02 20.54 -21.19
C ILE A 308 4.35 21.81 -21.66
N VAL A 309 4.55 22.16 -22.93
CA VAL A 309 3.95 23.33 -23.56
C VAL A 309 2.89 22.86 -24.54
N SER A 310 1.63 23.17 -24.26
CA SER A 310 0.52 22.96 -25.17
C SER A 310 0.49 24.07 -26.21
N LEU A 311 0.39 23.68 -27.47
CA LEU A 311 0.48 24.56 -28.61
C LEU A 311 -0.79 24.45 -29.44
N LYS A 312 -1.18 25.58 -30.06
CA LYS A 312 -2.17 25.65 -31.13
C LYS A 312 -1.53 26.27 -32.37
N SER A 313 -2.04 25.88 -33.53
CA SER A 313 -1.67 26.42 -34.82
C SER A 313 -2.60 27.57 -35.22
N LYS A 314 -2.02 28.69 -35.65
CA LYS A 314 -2.75 29.90 -36.09
C LYS A 314 -2.79 30.05 -37.60
N LYS A 315 -1.95 29.33 -38.33
CA LYS A 315 -1.82 29.45 -39.79
C LYS A 315 -1.62 28.10 -40.44
N SER A 316 -2.16 27.99 -41.65
CA SER A 316 -1.81 26.90 -42.56
C SER A 316 -0.34 27.01 -42.97
N ILE A 317 0.32 25.86 -43.12
CA ILE A 317 1.67 25.76 -43.71
C ILE A 317 1.62 25.24 -45.16
N SER A 318 0.44 25.22 -45.79
CA SER A 318 0.27 24.76 -47.17
C SER A 318 0.99 25.63 -48.22
N ASP A 319 1.47 26.81 -47.83
CA ASP A 319 2.21 27.75 -48.67
C ASP A 319 3.73 27.53 -48.66
N LEU A 320 4.23 26.51 -47.94
CA LEU A 320 5.65 26.14 -47.95
C LEU A 320 6.06 25.62 -49.34
N ASN A 321 7.24 26.04 -49.81
CA ASN A 321 7.86 25.47 -51.00
C ASN A 321 8.33 24.02 -50.73
N GLU A 322 8.56 23.23 -51.79
CA GLU A 322 8.94 21.81 -51.70
C GLU A 322 10.25 21.58 -50.91
N ASP A 323 11.13 22.57 -50.87
CA ASP A 323 12.41 22.57 -50.14
C ASP A 323 12.36 23.32 -48.79
N GLU A 324 11.17 23.75 -48.35
CA GLU A 324 10.96 24.46 -47.08
C GLU A 324 10.38 23.56 -46.00
N ILE A 325 10.79 23.82 -44.75
CA ILE A 325 10.15 23.28 -43.55
C ILE A 325 9.74 24.40 -42.59
N ALA A 326 8.63 24.21 -41.89
CA ALA A 326 8.26 25.04 -40.75
C ALA A 326 8.91 24.48 -39.48
N ILE A 327 9.57 25.36 -38.71
CA ILE A 327 10.23 25.02 -37.45
C ILE A 327 9.88 26.04 -36.38
N PHE A 328 9.91 25.61 -35.13
CA PHE A 328 9.68 26.47 -33.97
C PHE A 328 10.71 26.22 -32.85
N ALA A 329 10.92 27.22 -32.00
CA ALA A 329 11.66 27.09 -30.74
C ALA A 329 10.91 27.82 -29.62
N LEU A 330 10.96 27.28 -28.41
CA LEU A 330 10.45 27.95 -27.22
C LEU A 330 11.45 28.98 -26.74
N ASN A 331 11.02 30.22 -26.59
CA ASN A 331 11.79 31.34 -26.10
C ASN A 331 11.21 31.84 -24.78
N GLY A 332 12.07 32.12 -23.81
CA GLY A 332 11.71 32.64 -22.51
C GLY A 332 12.46 33.93 -22.19
N THR A 333 11.76 34.90 -21.58
CA THR A 333 12.35 36.10 -20.99
C THR A 333 12.04 36.14 -19.50
N ASN A 334 13.06 36.16 -18.65
CA ASN A 334 12.87 36.24 -17.20
C ASN A 334 12.39 37.65 -16.82
N THR A 335 11.25 37.74 -16.14
CA THR A 335 10.60 39.03 -15.79
C THR A 335 11.34 39.78 -14.68
N ALA A 336 12.08 39.06 -13.83
CA ALA A 336 12.80 39.66 -12.71
C ALA A 336 14.13 40.29 -13.12
N ASN A 337 14.86 39.68 -14.06
CA ASN A 337 16.22 40.11 -14.43
C ASN A 337 16.45 40.39 -15.93
N GLY A 338 15.49 40.07 -16.80
CA GLY A 338 15.56 40.30 -18.24
C GLY A 338 16.43 39.30 -19.03
N ASN A 339 16.90 38.22 -18.40
CA ASN A 339 17.65 37.17 -19.09
C ASN A 339 16.78 36.48 -20.15
N ASN A 340 17.38 36.13 -21.29
CA ASN A 340 16.69 35.44 -22.38
C ASN A 340 17.27 34.05 -22.61
N ILE A 341 16.41 33.10 -22.95
CA ILE A 341 16.75 31.72 -23.25
C ILE A 341 15.91 31.21 -24.41
N ALA A 342 16.47 30.34 -25.24
CA ALA A 342 15.75 29.67 -26.31
C ALA A 342 16.07 28.17 -26.32
N SER A 343 15.09 27.35 -26.72
CA SER A 343 15.27 25.91 -26.97
C SER A 343 16.04 25.63 -28.27
N ASP A 344 16.34 24.35 -28.47
CA ASP A 344 16.56 23.80 -29.82
C ASP A 344 15.29 23.91 -30.68
N TYR A 345 15.44 23.83 -32.01
CA TYR A 345 14.30 23.85 -32.93
C TYR A 345 13.63 22.48 -33.07
N ALA A 346 12.31 22.49 -33.23
CA ALA A 346 11.49 21.35 -33.60
C ALA A 346 10.70 21.65 -34.89
N LYS A 347 10.33 20.60 -35.64
CA LYS A 347 9.57 20.69 -36.90
C LYS A 347 8.07 20.78 -36.60
N VAL A 348 7.38 21.60 -37.37
CA VAL A 348 5.91 21.69 -37.38
C VAL A 348 5.39 20.95 -38.61
N THR A 349 4.37 20.14 -38.41
CA THR A 349 3.59 19.54 -39.50
C THR A 349 2.12 19.86 -39.26
N SER A 350 1.36 20.09 -40.33
CA SER A 350 -0.09 20.27 -40.19
C SER A 350 -0.84 19.78 -41.42
N GLU A 351 -2.08 19.37 -41.20
CA GLU A 351 -3.03 19.02 -42.25
C GLU A 351 -4.26 19.93 -42.13
N ASP A 352 -4.66 20.53 -43.26
CA ASP A 352 -5.76 21.48 -43.31
C ASP A 352 -7.08 20.76 -43.63
N LEU A 353 -8.03 20.82 -42.69
CA LEU A 353 -9.36 20.25 -42.81
C LEU A 353 -10.35 21.32 -43.27
N THR A 354 -11.05 21.08 -44.37
CA THR A 354 -11.97 22.01 -45.03
C THR A 354 -13.36 21.41 -45.31
N ASP A 355 -13.47 20.09 -45.39
CA ASP A 355 -14.70 19.37 -45.75
C ASP A 355 -15.32 18.71 -44.50
N PHE A 356 -16.44 19.28 -44.05
CA PHE A 356 -17.14 18.86 -42.84
C PHE A 356 -18.60 18.51 -43.13
N ALA A 357 -19.14 17.53 -42.42
CA ALA A 357 -20.55 17.19 -42.47
C ALA A 357 -21.12 16.80 -41.10
N ILE A 358 -22.40 17.07 -40.88
CA ILE A 358 -23.07 16.67 -39.64
C ILE A 358 -23.62 15.25 -39.79
N VAL A 359 -23.38 14.41 -38.79
CA VAL A 359 -23.78 13.01 -38.74
C VAL A 359 -24.53 12.70 -37.45
N ASN A 360 -25.22 11.55 -37.42
CA ASN A 360 -25.99 11.13 -36.25
C ASN A 360 -25.10 10.41 -35.22
N GLU A 361 -24.77 11.10 -34.13
CA GLU A 361 -24.02 10.56 -32.98
C GLU A 361 -24.58 9.22 -32.46
N SER A 362 -25.92 9.06 -32.45
CA SER A 362 -26.56 7.87 -31.90
C SER A 362 -26.35 6.59 -32.73
N MET A 363 -25.79 6.70 -33.94
CA MET A 363 -25.52 5.54 -34.79
C MET A 363 -24.21 4.85 -34.42
N PRO A 364 -24.13 3.51 -34.57
CA PRO A 364 -22.86 2.80 -34.43
C PRO A 364 -21.79 3.40 -35.35
N ARG A 365 -20.55 3.47 -34.84
CA ARG A 365 -19.42 4.11 -35.52
C ARG A 365 -19.14 3.57 -36.93
N GLU A 366 -19.46 2.30 -37.17
CA GLU A 366 -19.35 1.66 -38.49
C GLU A 366 -20.34 2.20 -39.55
N PHE A 367 -21.39 2.90 -39.13
CA PHE A 367 -22.44 3.43 -40.01
C PHE A 367 -22.55 4.95 -40.04
N VAL A 368 -21.94 5.65 -39.09
CA VAL A 368 -22.12 7.10 -38.89
C VAL A 368 -21.76 7.91 -40.15
N THR A 369 -20.70 7.54 -40.86
CA THR A 369 -20.25 8.21 -42.11
C THR A 369 -21.10 7.84 -43.33
N LYS A 370 -21.88 6.76 -43.28
CA LYS A 370 -22.80 6.34 -44.35
C LYS A 370 -24.10 7.14 -44.35
N TYR A 371 -24.43 7.76 -43.22
CA TYR A 371 -25.74 8.35 -42.97
C TYR A 371 -25.68 9.84 -42.60
N VAL A 372 -24.83 10.57 -43.32
CA VAL A 372 -24.71 12.04 -43.25
C VAL A 372 -26.07 12.73 -43.36
N TYR A 373 -26.29 13.76 -42.53
CA TYR A 373 -27.50 14.57 -42.63
C TYR A 373 -27.52 15.39 -43.92
N PRO A 374 -28.65 15.42 -44.64
CA PRO A 374 -28.74 16.17 -45.88
C PRO A 374 -28.61 17.67 -45.62
N THR A 375 -27.86 18.37 -46.48
CA THR A 375 -27.74 19.85 -46.45
C THR A 375 -28.92 20.55 -47.10
N THR A 376 -29.78 19.81 -47.80
CA THR A 376 -31.03 20.28 -48.40
C THR A 376 -32.23 19.79 -47.61
N LYS A 377 -33.36 20.52 -47.67
CA LYS A 377 -34.59 20.13 -46.97
C LYS A 377 -35.00 18.70 -47.36
N PRO A 378 -35.16 17.76 -46.41
CA PRO A 378 -35.51 16.37 -46.70
C PRO A 378 -36.88 16.24 -47.36
N ASN A 379 -37.08 15.26 -48.23
CA ASN A 379 -38.39 14.89 -48.73
C ASN A 379 -39.25 14.29 -47.60
N VAL A 380 -40.49 14.78 -47.47
CA VAL A 380 -41.39 14.36 -46.39
C VAL A 380 -41.78 12.88 -46.47
N LEU A 381 -41.85 12.30 -47.67
CA LEU A 381 -42.26 10.91 -47.91
C LEU A 381 -41.10 9.93 -48.01
N THR A 382 -40.04 10.30 -48.72
CA THR A 382 -39.00 9.33 -49.13
C THR A 382 -37.78 9.34 -48.25
N ASP A 383 -37.50 10.46 -47.58
CA ASP A 383 -36.28 10.58 -46.79
C ASP A 383 -36.52 10.05 -45.38
N ARG A 384 -35.49 9.35 -44.89
CA ARG A 384 -35.40 8.70 -43.58
C ARG A 384 -35.74 9.66 -42.44
N ASN A 385 -36.39 9.12 -41.40
CA ASN A 385 -36.47 9.77 -40.09
C ASN A 385 -35.21 9.40 -39.29
N ASP A 386 -34.56 10.40 -38.69
CA ASP A 386 -33.26 10.25 -38.02
C ASP A 386 -33.40 9.89 -36.53
N ALA A 387 -34.49 10.30 -35.88
CA ALA A 387 -34.80 9.94 -34.49
C ALA A 387 -36.30 10.03 -34.19
N GLU A 388 -36.72 9.35 -33.12
CA GLU A 388 -38.11 9.38 -32.63
C GLU A 388 -38.27 10.37 -31.46
N LEU A 389 -39.39 11.11 -31.45
CA LEU A 389 -39.80 12.01 -30.37
C LEU A 389 -41.13 11.52 -29.77
N VAL A 390 -41.12 11.09 -28.51
CA VAL A 390 -42.36 10.74 -27.80
C VAL A 390 -43.21 11.99 -27.61
N TYR A 391 -44.50 11.95 -27.95
CA TYR A 391 -45.36 13.12 -27.97
C TYR A 391 -45.58 13.81 -26.60
N THR A 392 -45.28 13.14 -25.48
CA THR A 392 -45.31 13.71 -24.13
C THR A 392 -43.93 14.09 -23.59
N GLY A 393 -42.87 13.82 -24.35
CA GLY A 393 -41.49 13.99 -23.94
C GLY A 393 -40.81 15.15 -24.66
N SER A 394 -39.48 15.14 -24.55
CA SER A 394 -38.58 16.07 -25.22
C SER A 394 -37.39 15.30 -25.79
N ILE A 395 -36.76 15.84 -26.83
CA ILE A 395 -35.48 15.35 -27.35
C ILE A 395 -34.49 16.51 -27.44
N ASP A 396 -33.25 16.27 -27.05
CA ASP A 396 -32.16 17.23 -27.20
C ASP A 396 -31.42 16.94 -28.51
N LEU A 397 -31.42 17.88 -29.44
CA LEU A 397 -30.79 17.69 -30.75
C LEU A 397 -29.26 17.62 -30.68
N ASN A 398 -28.63 18.07 -29.59
CA ASN A 398 -27.19 17.90 -29.40
C ASN A 398 -26.80 16.42 -29.37
N THR A 399 -27.64 15.54 -28.81
CA THR A 399 -27.36 14.09 -28.70
C THR A 399 -27.49 13.34 -30.03
N LEU A 400 -27.73 14.08 -31.12
CA LEU A 400 -27.93 13.57 -32.46
C LEU A 400 -26.96 14.19 -33.45
N ALA A 401 -26.02 15.03 -33.03
CA ALA A 401 -25.20 15.83 -33.92
C ALA A 401 -23.72 15.71 -33.55
N TRP A 402 -22.94 15.10 -34.45
CA TRP A 402 -21.48 15.16 -34.46
C TRP A 402 -20.97 15.73 -35.78
N THR A 403 -19.75 16.26 -35.79
CA THR A 403 -19.15 16.87 -36.98
C THR A 403 -18.04 15.99 -37.54
N TRP A 404 -18.32 15.33 -38.66
CA TRP A 404 -17.36 14.50 -39.37
C TRP A 404 -16.38 15.35 -40.19
N ALA A 405 -15.08 15.19 -39.95
CA ALA A 405 -14.00 15.69 -40.80
C ALA A 405 -13.73 14.71 -41.95
N LYS A 406 -14.12 15.07 -43.17
CA LYS A 406 -14.07 14.19 -44.34
C LYS A 406 -12.71 14.11 -45.01
N ASP A 407 -11.85 15.10 -44.78
CA ASP A 407 -10.51 15.12 -45.34
C ASP A 407 -9.59 14.07 -44.73
N ILE A 408 -9.91 13.56 -43.53
CA ILE A 408 -9.16 12.48 -42.87
C ILE A 408 -9.64 11.12 -43.38
N ASP A 409 -8.79 10.43 -44.16
CA ASP A 409 -9.06 9.07 -44.66
C ASP A 409 -8.90 8.03 -43.55
N SER A 410 -10.02 7.61 -42.96
CA SER A 410 -10.10 6.59 -41.91
C SER A 410 -11.29 5.67 -42.15
N PHE A 411 -11.12 4.37 -41.90
CA PHE A 411 -12.13 3.33 -42.15
C PHE A 411 -13.48 3.59 -41.46
N HIS A 412 -13.50 4.35 -40.36
CA HIS A 412 -14.71 4.72 -39.61
C HIS A 412 -14.99 6.23 -39.54
N GLY A 413 -14.19 7.06 -40.21
CA GLY A 413 -14.25 8.53 -40.12
C GLY A 413 -13.83 9.10 -38.76
N VAL A 414 -13.30 10.33 -38.79
CA VAL A 414 -12.84 11.07 -37.59
C VAL A 414 -13.77 12.24 -37.33
N MET A 415 -14.29 12.36 -36.10
CA MET A 415 -15.16 13.48 -35.73
C MET A 415 -14.32 14.57 -35.08
N LEU A 416 -14.74 15.83 -35.24
CA LEU A 416 -14.09 16.95 -34.55
C LEU A 416 -14.16 16.80 -33.02
N GLU A 417 -15.21 16.15 -32.52
CA GLU A 417 -15.37 15.80 -31.12
C GLU A 417 -14.28 14.85 -30.60
N ASP A 418 -13.71 13.97 -31.43
CA ASP A 418 -12.62 13.09 -31.01
C ASP A 418 -11.24 13.77 -31.10
N LEU A 419 -11.18 14.90 -31.82
CA LEU A 419 -9.96 15.67 -32.01
C LEU A 419 -9.74 16.73 -30.91
N ASP A 420 -10.65 16.78 -29.94
CA ASP A 420 -10.59 17.64 -28.75
C ASP A 420 -10.26 19.10 -29.08
N ILE A 421 -11.05 19.68 -29.99
CA ILE A 421 -10.89 21.08 -30.41
C ILE A 421 -11.71 22.01 -29.54
N ASP A 422 -11.22 23.23 -29.35
CA ASP A 422 -11.95 24.27 -28.62
C ASP A 422 -13.04 24.92 -29.47
N GLY A 423 -14.06 25.47 -28.80
CA GLY A 423 -15.05 26.34 -29.45
C GLY A 423 -16.00 25.66 -30.44
N LEU A 424 -16.01 24.32 -30.53
CA LEU A 424 -17.02 23.57 -31.28
C LEU A 424 -18.37 23.65 -30.56
N THR A 425 -19.37 24.16 -31.26
CA THR A 425 -20.74 24.33 -30.74
C THR A 425 -21.77 24.04 -31.83
N TYR A 426 -23.02 23.84 -31.41
CA TYR A 426 -24.14 23.59 -32.32
C TYR A 426 -25.25 24.63 -32.17
N GLU A 427 -25.75 25.11 -33.31
CA GLU A 427 -26.94 25.96 -33.38
C GLU A 427 -28.05 25.21 -34.12
N PHE A 428 -29.23 25.11 -33.51
CA PHE A 428 -30.40 24.49 -34.12
C PHE A 428 -31.45 25.54 -34.46
N SER A 429 -32.05 25.40 -35.63
CA SER A 429 -33.15 26.26 -36.05
C SER A 429 -34.29 25.44 -36.63
N LYS A 430 -35.51 25.91 -36.37
CA LYS A 430 -36.74 25.32 -36.90
C LYS A 430 -37.18 26.10 -38.14
N PRO A 431 -37.17 25.50 -39.35
CA PRO A 431 -37.76 26.13 -40.53
C PRO A 431 -39.21 26.55 -40.31
N GLU A 432 -39.63 27.67 -40.91
CA GLU A 432 -41.00 28.19 -40.80
C GLU A 432 -42.03 27.22 -41.42
N GLU A 433 -41.70 26.66 -42.58
CA GLU A 433 -42.58 25.76 -43.33
C GLU A 433 -41.87 24.46 -43.74
N TYR A 434 -42.55 23.33 -43.44
CA TYR A 434 -42.29 21.99 -43.95
C TYR A 434 -43.61 21.24 -44.13
N LEU A 435 -44.15 21.24 -45.35
CA LEU A 435 -45.48 20.69 -45.64
C LEU A 435 -45.46 19.15 -45.67
N GLY A 436 -46.55 18.57 -45.17
CA GLY A 436 -46.84 17.14 -45.20
C GLY A 436 -47.03 16.59 -46.60
N SER A 437 -47.26 15.28 -46.70
CA SER A 437 -47.56 14.60 -47.96
C SER A 437 -48.84 15.10 -48.65
N ASP A 438 -49.74 15.74 -47.89
CA ASP A 438 -50.95 16.38 -48.38
C ASP A 438 -50.70 17.75 -49.05
N GLY A 439 -49.50 18.32 -48.91
CA GLY A 439 -49.15 19.65 -49.40
C GLY A 439 -49.87 20.79 -48.69
N VAL A 440 -50.48 20.53 -47.53
CA VAL A 440 -51.29 21.52 -46.79
C VAL A 440 -50.87 21.61 -45.32
N THR A 441 -50.62 20.49 -44.66
CA THR A 441 -50.33 20.48 -43.22
C THR A 441 -48.86 20.79 -42.97
N ASN A 442 -48.55 21.93 -42.33
CA ASN A 442 -47.19 22.24 -41.91
C ASN A 442 -46.78 21.36 -40.71
N GLN A 443 -45.77 20.50 -40.88
CA GLN A 443 -45.27 19.60 -39.83
C GLN A 443 -44.65 20.39 -38.66
N GLN A 444 -44.14 21.60 -38.93
CA GLN A 444 -43.45 22.44 -37.94
C GLN A 444 -44.40 23.07 -36.90
N ASP A 445 -45.72 23.09 -37.19
CA ASP A 445 -46.71 23.71 -36.32
C ASP A 445 -46.92 22.94 -35.02
N PHE A 446 -46.60 21.64 -35.02
CA PHE A 446 -46.82 20.69 -33.92
C PHE A 446 -45.71 20.71 -32.86
N VAL A 447 -44.59 21.38 -33.13
CA VAL A 447 -43.40 21.35 -32.27
C VAL A 447 -42.88 22.74 -31.92
N GLU A 448 -42.21 22.81 -30.77
CA GLU A 448 -41.46 23.97 -30.28
C GLU A 448 -39.99 23.59 -30.11
N LEU A 449 -39.11 24.54 -30.44
CA LEU A 449 -37.66 24.42 -30.25
C LEU A 449 -37.24 25.50 -29.25
N SER A 450 -36.55 25.11 -28.19
CA SER A 450 -35.97 26.00 -27.19
C SER A 450 -34.48 25.65 -27.01
N GLY A 451 -33.59 26.44 -27.61
CA GLY A 451 -32.18 26.07 -27.71
C GLY A 451 -32.03 24.83 -28.61
N SER A 452 -31.57 23.72 -28.04
CA SER A 452 -31.48 22.42 -28.71
C SER A 452 -32.64 21.48 -28.41
N ILE A 453 -33.51 21.82 -27.46
CA ILE A 453 -34.57 20.93 -26.98
C ILE A 453 -35.83 21.10 -27.82
N VAL A 454 -36.32 20.00 -28.38
CA VAL A 454 -37.58 19.92 -29.12
C VAL A 454 -38.67 19.27 -28.26
N THR A 455 -39.85 19.89 -28.25
CA THR A 455 -41.06 19.37 -27.58
C THR A 455 -42.28 19.43 -28.49
N VAL A 456 -43.28 18.58 -28.23
CA VAL A 456 -44.58 18.63 -28.91
C VAL A 456 -45.49 19.63 -28.19
N LYS A 457 -46.12 20.52 -28.95
CA LYS A 457 -47.02 21.54 -28.39
C LYS A 457 -48.19 20.90 -27.65
N ASN A 458 -48.37 21.31 -26.40
CA ASN A 458 -49.45 20.84 -25.51
C ASN A 458 -49.53 19.32 -25.35
N ASN A 459 -48.46 18.58 -25.67
CA ASN A 459 -48.47 17.12 -25.75
C ASN A 459 -49.67 16.59 -26.57
N ALA A 460 -49.97 17.26 -27.68
CA ALA A 460 -51.15 16.95 -28.48
C ALA A 460 -50.98 15.61 -29.21
N THR A 461 -51.86 14.64 -28.93
CA THR A 461 -51.86 13.32 -29.60
C THR A 461 -52.04 13.41 -31.12
N ALA A 462 -52.62 14.50 -31.63
CA ALA A 462 -52.73 14.77 -33.08
C ALA A 462 -51.37 15.00 -33.78
N ALA A 463 -50.29 15.20 -33.01
CA ALA A 463 -48.93 15.28 -33.53
C ALA A 463 -48.31 13.91 -33.80
N ILE A 464 -48.89 12.81 -33.30
CA ILE A 464 -48.38 11.45 -33.53
C ILE A 464 -48.42 11.13 -35.04
N GLY A 465 -47.31 10.61 -35.57
CA GLY A 465 -47.09 10.32 -36.99
C GLY A 465 -46.68 11.53 -37.84
N ARG A 466 -46.40 12.69 -37.23
CA ARG A 466 -45.84 13.87 -37.92
C ARG A 466 -44.32 13.82 -37.91
N THR A 467 -43.69 14.36 -38.96
CA THR A 467 -42.23 14.30 -39.12
C THR A 467 -41.61 15.70 -39.27
N PRO A 468 -41.45 16.48 -38.19
CA PRO A 468 -40.84 17.81 -38.26
C PRO A 468 -39.34 17.73 -38.59
N ILE A 469 -38.77 18.83 -39.10
CA ILE A 469 -37.35 18.94 -39.43
C ILE A 469 -36.69 20.10 -38.69
N PHE A 470 -35.38 19.98 -38.45
CA PHE A 470 -34.56 20.99 -37.80
C PHE A 470 -33.24 21.14 -38.55
N LEU A 471 -32.81 22.37 -38.80
CA LEU A 471 -31.50 22.65 -39.38
C LEU A 471 -30.49 22.75 -38.25
N ALA A 472 -29.55 21.83 -38.21
CA ALA A 472 -28.36 21.89 -37.38
C ALA A 472 -27.24 22.63 -38.12
N LYS A 473 -26.49 23.46 -37.40
CA LYS A 473 -25.24 24.06 -37.85
C LYS A 473 -24.16 23.73 -36.83
N ALA A 474 -23.04 23.22 -37.30
CA ALA A 474 -21.83 23.08 -36.50
C ALA A 474 -21.02 24.37 -36.64
N LEU A 475 -20.58 24.95 -35.53
CA LEU A 475 -19.82 26.18 -35.48
C LEU A 475 -18.51 25.95 -34.72
N VAL A 476 -17.40 26.41 -35.29
CA VAL A 476 -16.10 26.44 -34.62
C VAL A 476 -15.74 27.90 -34.41
N ASN A 477 -15.54 28.30 -33.14
CA ASN A 477 -15.30 29.69 -32.73
C ASN A 477 -16.32 30.66 -33.35
N GLY A 478 -17.60 30.26 -33.35
CA GLY A 478 -18.73 31.05 -33.87
C GLY A 478 -18.91 31.05 -35.39
N THR A 479 -18.05 30.38 -36.16
CA THR A 479 -18.13 30.30 -37.64
C THR A 479 -18.71 28.97 -38.08
N VAL A 480 -19.71 28.98 -38.97
CA VAL A 480 -20.39 27.77 -39.45
C VAL A 480 -19.47 26.96 -40.38
N VAL A 481 -19.13 25.74 -39.96
CA VAL A 481 -18.30 24.80 -40.72
C VAL A 481 -19.13 23.77 -41.49
N ALA A 482 -20.23 23.28 -40.90
CA ALA A 482 -21.13 22.30 -41.51
C ALA A 482 -22.60 22.61 -41.20
N THR A 483 -23.50 22.09 -42.05
CA THR A 483 -24.96 22.16 -41.82
C THR A 483 -25.61 20.83 -42.19
N GLY A 484 -26.75 20.52 -41.59
CA GLY A 484 -27.51 19.30 -41.90
C GLY A 484 -28.93 19.37 -41.34
N TYR A 485 -29.90 18.80 -42.05
CA TYR A 485 -31.27 18.67 -41.58
C TYR A 485 -31.46 17.36 -40.81
N ILE A 486 -31.97 17.47 -39.59
CA ILE A 486 -32.42 16.37 -38.74
C ILE A 486 -33.93 16.24 -38.91
N LYS A 487 -34.42 15.06 -39.31
CA LYS A 487 -35.85 14.76 -39.44
C LYS A 487 -36.30 13.86 -38.29
N LEU A 488 -37.28 14.30 -37.51
CA LEU A 488 -37.82 13.51 -36.39
C LEU A 488 -39.10 12.77 -36.80
N ASP A 489 -39.47 11.74 -36.04
CA ASP A 489 -40.77 11.07 -36.10
C ASP A 489 -41.48 11.15 -34.75
N ILE A 490 -42.69 11.71 -34.70
CA ILE A 490 -43.43 11.84 -33.44
C ILE A 490 -44.21 10.55 -33.16
N VAL A 491 -43.93 9.88 -32.05
CA VAL A 491 -44.52 8.59 -31.69
C VAL A 491 -45.37 8.65 -30.42
N GLU A 492 -46.34 7.74 -30.30
CA GLU A 492 -47.23 7.62 -29.12
C GLU A 492 -46.46 7.23 -27.86
N SER A 493 -45.53 6.31 -28.01
CA SER A 493 -44.62 5.85 -26.97
C SER A 493 -43.31 5.49 -27.64
N ALA A 494 -42.20 5.70 -26.95
CA ALA A 494 -40.94 5.10 -27.40
C ALA A 494 -41.18 3.58 -27.54
N PRO A 495 -40.61 2.89 -28.55
CA PRO A 495 -40.38 1.46 -28.39
C PRO A 495 -39.65 1.33 -27.06
N ALA A 496 -40.21 0.56 -26.13
CA ALA A 496 -39.52 0.32 -24.87
C ALA A 496 -38.09 -0.08 -25.25
N PRO A 497 -37.04 0.62 -24.76
CA PRO A 497 -35.70 0.11 -24.96
C PRO A 497 -35.76 -1.30 -24.41
N ALA A 498 -35.58 -2.30 -25.29
CA ALA A 498 -35.60 -3.67 -24.85
C ALA A 498 -34.53 -3.72 -23.76
N ALA A 499 -34.99 -3.87 -22.51
CA ALA A 499 -34.10 -3.89 -21.37
C ALA A 499 -33.11 -5.01 -21.64
N ASP A 500 -31.85 -4.79 -21.27
CA ASP A 500 -30.88 -5.85 -21.29
C ASP A 500 -31.46 -7.05 -20.55
N LYS A 501 -31.40 -8.22 -21.20
CA LYS A 501 -31.85 -9.43 -20.54
C LYS A 501 -30.92 -9.71 -19.37
N GLU A 502 -31.52 -10.03 -18.23
CA GLU A 502 -30.79 -10.53 -17.06
C GLU A 502 -29.92 -11.72 -17.45
N ASP A 503 -28.73 -11.80 -16.86
CA ASP A 503 -27.76 -12.84 -17.17
C ASP A 503 -28.33 -14.23 -16.84
N GLU A 504 -28.15 -15.18 -17.76
CA GLU A 504 -28.56 -16.56 -17.54
C GLU A 504 -27.42 -17.32 -16.84
N VAL A 505 -27.64 -17.73 -15.60
CA VAL A 505 -26.64 -18.45 -14.80
C VAL A 505 -26.85 -19.97 -14.92
N LEU A 506 -25.86 -20.64 -15.51
CA LEU A 506 -25.81 -22.11 -15.61
C LEU A 506 -24.90 -22.65 -14.49
N THR A 507 -25.52 -23.17 -13.43
CA THR A 507 -24.77 -23.64 -12.24
C THR A 507 -24.37 -25.11 -12.36
N VAL A 508 -23.09 -25.40 -12.10
CA VAL A 508 -22.51 -26.73 -12.02
C VAL A 508 -22.07 -26.99 -10.58
N ALA A 509 -22.80 -27.85 -9.87
CA ALA A 509 -22.43 -28.25 -8.52
C ALA A 509 -21.35 -29.35 -8.57
N CYS A 510 -20.14 -29.03 -8.14
CA CYS A 510 -19.03 -29.98 -8.02
C CYS A 510 -19.02 -30.73 -6.69
N GLY A 511 -19.78 -30.26 -5.70
CA GLY A 511 -19.83 -30.87 -4.37
C GLY A 511 -18.54 -30.67 -3.58
N THR A 512 -18.22 -31.62 -2.71
CA THR A 512 -17.02 -31.59 -1.86
C THR A 512 -15.87 -32.34 -2.50
N ILE A 513 -14.80 -31.62 -2.76
CA ILE A 513 -13.58 -32.11 -3.38
C ILE A 513 -12.58 -32.39 -2.26
N ASN A 514 -12.16 -33.64 -2.11
CA ASN A 514 -11.13 -33.99 -1.13
C ASN A 514 -9.74 -33.68 -1.71
N TYR A 515 -9.00 -32.80 -1.04
CA TYR A 515 -7.67 -32.32 -1.42
C TYR A 515 -6.67 -33.47 -1.64
N GLN A 516 -6.74 -34.53 -0.82
CA GLN A 516 -5.89 -35.71 -0.92
C GLN A 516 -6.14 -36.52 -2.21
N LYS A 517 -7.24 -36.26 -2.92
CA LYS A 517 -7.62 -37.00 -4.15
C LYS A 517 -7.41 -36.19 -5.42
N LEU A 518 -6.93 -34.95 -5.32
CA LEU A 518 -6.67 -34.09 -6.48
C LEU A 518 -5.58 -34.66 -7.40
N ASP A 519 -4.60 -35.41 -6.91
CA ASP A 519 -3.54 -35.98 -7.77
C ASP A 519 -3.94 -37.30 -8.45
N ALA A 520 -4.99 -37.97 -7.95
CA ALA A 520 -5.58 -39.15 -8.61
C ALA A 520 -6.31 -38.77 -9.92
N ILE A 521 -6.44 -37.48 -10.16
CA ILE A 521 -6.95 -36.80 -11.34
C ILE A 521 -5.68 -36.27 -12.02
N SER A 522 -5.09 -37.00 -12.97
CA SER A 522 -3.84 -36.57 -13.65
C SER A 522 -3.92 -35.11 -14.10
N ALA A 523 -2.83 -34.33 -14.00
CA ALA A 523 -2.81 -32.93 -14.46
C ALA A 523 -3.54 -32.78 -15.82
N ASN A 524 -4.53 -31.89 -15.90
CA ASN A 524 -5.53 -31.75 -16.99
C ASN A 524 -6.71 -32.74 -16.97
N THR A 525 -7.05 -33.36 -15.85
CA THR A 525 -8.27 -34.16 -15.71
C THR A 525 -9.33 -33.30 -15.03
N LYS A 526 -10.39 -32.99 -15.76
CA LYS A 526 -11.50 -32.14 -15.27
C LYS A 526 -12.09 -32.69 -13.97
N VAL A 527 -12.22 -31.84 -12.95
CA VAL A 527 -12.98 -32.12 -11.71
C VAL A 527 -14.47 -32.25 -12.03
N ASN A 528 -14.98 -31.34 -12.85
CA ASN A 528 -16.36 -31.38 -13.35
C ASN A 528 -16.49 -30.60 -14.66
N ALA A 529 -17.66 -30.70 -15.30
CA ALA A 529 -17.95 -30.03 -16.56
C ALA A 529 -19.41 -29.57 -16.62
N LEU A 530 -19.65 -28.52 -17.40
CA LEU A 530 -21.01 -28.16 -17.81
C LEU A 530 -21.52 -29.21 -18.81
N ALA A 531 -22.53 -29.97 -18.38
CA ALA A 531 -23.15 -31.02 -19.18
C ALA A 531 -23.86 -30.47 -20.44
N TRP A 532 -23.65 -31.12 -21.58
CA TRP A 532 -24.23 -30.71 -22.87
C TRP A 532 -25.76 -30.59 -22.87
N GLN A 533 -26.46 -31.37 -22.02
CA GLN A 533 -27.92 -31.30 -21.90
C GLN A 533 -28.39 -29.94 -21.37
N VAL A 534 -27.64 -29.33 -20.45
CA VAL A 534 -27.96 -28.00 -19.89
C VAL A 534 -27.78 -26.93 -20.97
N VAL A 535 -26.72 -27.07 -21.78
CA VAL A 535 -26.49 -26.19 -22.93
C VAL A 535 -27.61 -26.31 -23.96
N ASN A 536 -28.06 -27.52 -24.28
CA ASN A 536 -29.16 -27.72 -25.24
C ASN A 536 -30.50 -27.16 -24.73
N GLN A 537 -30.73 -27.19 -23.42
CA GLN A 537 -31.89 -26.52 -22.81
C GLN A 537 -31.80 -25.01 -22.97
N PHE A 538 -30.61 -24.42 -22.74
CA PHE A 538 -30.35 -23.00 -22.99
C PHE A 538 -30.59 -22.64 -24.47
N TYR A 539 -30.03 -23.41 -25.41
CA TYR A 539 -30.25 -23.22 -26.83
C TYR A 539 -31.74 -23.28 -27.19
N SER A 540 -32.47 -24.29 -26.69
CA SER A 540 -33.91 -24.42 -26.93
C SER A 540 -34.71 -23.25 -26.37
N LYS A 541 -34.30 -22.71 -25.20
CA LYS A 541 -34.95 -21.57 -24.54
C LYS A 541 -34.85 -20.28 -25.37
N TYR A 542 -33.72 -20.05 -26.03
CA TYR A 542 -33.45 -18.83 -26.80
C TYR A 542 -33.52 -19.01 -28.32
N GLY A 543 -33.92 -20.20 -28.80
CA GLY A 543 -34.01 -20.49 -30.24
C GLY A 543 -32.64 -20.52 -30.94
N LEU A 544 -31.58 -20.86 -30.21
CA LEU A 544 -30.22 -20.93 -30.72
C LEU A 544 -29.86 -22.35 -31.17
N THR A 545 -28.83 -22.44 -32.01
CA THR A 545 -28.08 -23.65 -32.33
C THR A 545 -26.62 -23.44 -31.93
N ALA A 546 -25.79 -24.49 -31.95
CA ALA A 546 -24.37 -24.34 -31.72
C ALA A 546 -23.73 -23.34 -32.71
N GLU A 547 -24.13 -23.35 -33.98
CA GLU A 547 -23.62 -22.43 -35.01
C GLU A 547 -24.04 -20.99 -34.71
N THR A 548 -25.34 -20.74 -34.55
CA THR A 548 -25.85 -19.38 -34.30
C THR A 548 -25.42 -18.83 -32.95
N PHE A 549 -25.01 -19.67 -31.99
CA PHE A 549 -24.43 -19.20 -30.74
C PHE A 549 -23.13 -18.42 -30.98
N HIS A 550 -22.24 -18.90 -31.84
CA HIS A 550 -20.97 -18.23 -32.17
C HIS A 550 -21.18 -16.88 -32.87
N ASP A 551 -22.24 -16.79 -33.68
CA ASP A 551 -22.59 -15.54 -34.35
C ASP A 551 -23.05 -14.47 -33.36
N ASN A 552 -23.68 -14.86 -32.25
CA ASN A 552 -24.34 -13.95 -31.31
C ASN A 552 -23.60 -13.73 -29.98
N TYR A 553 -22.55 -14.50 -29.69
CA TYR A 553 -21.76 -14.41 -28.45
C TYR A 553 -20.26 -14.26 -28.73
N ASN A 554 -19.55 -13.58 -27.83
CA ASN A 554 -18.10 -13.41 -27.91
C ASN A 554 -17.36 -14.52 -27.16
N GLU A 555 -16.16 -14.84 -27.62
CA GLU A 555 -15.26 -15.77 -26.93
C GLU A 555 -14.81 -15.22 -25.58
N PRO A 556 -15.05 -15.95 -24.47
CA PRO A 556 -14.54 -15.57 -23.17
C PRO A 556 -13.03 -15.33 -23.23
N THR A 557 -12.65 -14.12 -22.86
CA THR A 557 -11.26 -13.72 -22.67
C THR A 557 -10.86 -13.93 -21.21
N ALA A 558 -9.60 -13.64 -20.86
CA ALA A 558 -9.13 -13.76 -19.48
C ALA A 558 -9.95 -12.91 -18.49
N SER A 559 -10.47 -11.74 -18.90
CA SER A 559 -11.31 -10.89 -18.04
C SER A 559 -12.71 -11.47 -17.78
N ASP A 560 -13.18 -12.39 -18.62
CA ASP A 560 -14.48 -13.04 -18.50
C ASP A 560 -14.44 -14.28 -17.58
N ILE A 561 -13.25 -14.68 -17.15
CA ILE A 561 -13.01 -15.80 -16.26
C ILE A 561 -12.67 -15.27 -14.87
N LYS A 562 -13.48 -15.66 -13.88
CA LYS A 562 -13.24 -15.34 -12.47
C LYS A 562 -12.98 -16.64 -11.73
N THR A 563 -11.72 -16.83 -11.35
CA THR A 563 -11.27 -17.96 -10.54
C THR A 563 -10.33 -17.46 -9.46
N GLU A 564 -10.17 -18.28 -8.44
CA GLU A 564 -9.11 -18.13 -7.46
C GLU A 564 -7.82 -18.81 -7.91
N THR A 565 -6.71 -18.50 -7.24
CA THR A 565 -5.42 -19.15 -7.47
C THR A 565 -5.54 -20.67 -7.35
N GLY A 566 -4.94 -21.38 -8.32
CA GLY A 566 -4.99 -22.84 -8.41
C GLY A 566 -6.27 -23.41 -8.99
N VAL A 567 -7.23 -22.58 -9.40
CA VAL A 567 -8.44 -23.03 -10.10
C VAL A 567 -8.43 -22.55 -11.53
N VAL A 568 -8.51 -23.51 -12.45
CA VAL A 568 -8.44 -23.27 -13.88
C VAL A 568 -9.79 -23.63 -14.49
N LEU A 569 -10.42 -22.66 -15.15
CA LEU A 569 -11.55 -22.93 -16.03
C LEU A 569 -11.06 -23.01 -17.47
N THR A 570 -11.36 -24.14 -18.13
CA THR A 570 -11.09 -24.29 -19.56
C THR A 570 -12.37 -24.04 -20.33
N ASN A 571 -12.36 -23.01 -21.15
CA ASN A 571 -13.35 -22.81 -22.21
C ASN A 571 -13.04 -23.79 -23.35
N LYS A 572 -14.01 -24.63 -23.73
CA LYS A 572 -13.86 -25.48 -24.92
C LYS A 572 -14.53 -24.88 -26.15
N TRP A 573 -14.94 -23.61 -26.06
CA TRP A 573 -15.54 -22.78 -27.09
C TRP A 573 -16.32 -23.61 -28.11
N TRP A 574 -17.32 -24.33 -27.58
CA TRP A 574 -18.16 -25.34 -28.26
C TRP A 574 -17.62 -25.84 -29.61
N THR A 575 -16.43 -26.43 -29.55
CA THR A 575 -15.58 -26.64 -30.73
C THR A 575 -16.29 -27.43 -31.83
N ASP A 576 -16.29 -26.81 -33.02
CA ASP A 576 -16.53 -27.31 -34.37
C ASP A 576 -17.96 -27.44 -34.91
N GLY A 577 -19.00 -26.86 -34.29
CA GLY A 577 -20.36 -26.86 -34.87
C GLY A 577 -20.95 -28.26 -35.10
N THR A 578 -20.22 -29.31 -34.71
CA THR A 578 -20.64 -30.69 -34.65
C THR A 578 -21.12 -30.90 -33.22
N ALA A 579 -22.40 -31.24 -33.06
CA ALA A 579 -23.05 -31.42 -31.77
C ALA A 579 -22.55 -32.65 -30.99
N THR A 580 -21.23 -32.92 -30.98
CA THR A 580 -20.59 -34.12 -30.44
C THR A 580 -19.60 -33.85 -29.31
N SER A 581 -19.24 -32.59 -29.02
CA SER A 581 -18.44 -32.25 -27.83
C SER A 581 -19.27 -32.46 -26.55
N SER A 582 -18.71 -33.19 -25.58
CA SER A 582 -19.42 -33.59 -24.36
C SER A 582 -19.38 -32.56 -23.22
N ASP A 583 -18.49 -31.56 -23.28
CA ASP A 583 -18.28 -30.54 -22.25
C ASP A 583 -18.12 -29.13 -22.84
N ALA A 584 -18.89 -28.17 -22.34
CA ALA A 584 -18.83 -26.76 -22.79
C ALA A 584 -17.75 -25.95 -22.08
N ALA A 585 -17.64 -26.15 -20.77
CA ALA A 585 -16.64 -25.56 -19.89
C ALA A 585 -16.28 -26.61 -18.84
N THR A 586 -15.02 -26.64 -18.43
CA THR A 586 -14.52 -27.57 -17.40
C THR A 586 -13.79 -26.83 -16.31
N ILE A 587 -13.84 -27.36 -15.09
CA ILE A 587 -13.06 -26.89 -13.95
C ILE A 587 -11.96 -27.90 -13.63
N ASP A 588 -10.75 -27.41 -13.42
CA ASP A 588 -9.58 -28.14 -12.92
C ASP A 588 -9.03 -27.40 -11.69
N ILE A 589 -8.45 -28.15 -10.75
CA ILE A 589 -7.93 -27.62 -9.49
C ILE A 589 -6.53 -28.19 -9.25
N ASP A 590 -5.54 -27.30 -9.20
CA ASP A 590 -4.14 -27.61 -8.93
C ASP A 590 -3.88 -27.66 -7.43
N SER A 591 -3.51 -28.86 -6.95
CA SER A 591 -3.19 -29.10 -5.54
C SER A 591 -1.97 -28.31 -5.06
N ALA A 592 -1.05 -27.93 -5.93
CA ALA A 592 0.16 -27.19 -5.56
C ALA A 592 -0.07 -25.69 -5.33
N THR A 593 -1.25 -25.15 -5.68
CA THR A 593 -1.48 -23.70 -5.62
C THR A 593 -2.84 -23.30 -5.03
N VAL A 594 -3.84 -24.19 -5.05
CA VAL A 594 -5.16 -23.89 -4.49
C VAL A 594 -5.08 -23.66 -2.98
N LYS A 595 -5.70 -22.60 -2.46
CA LYS A 595 -5.82 -22.39 -1.01
C LYS A 595 -6.77 -23.43 -0.37
N VAL A 596 -6.41 -23.94 0.80
CA VAL A 596 -7.12 -24.99 1.53
C VAL A 596 -7.40 -24.57 2.96
N VAL A 597 -6.38 -24.25 3.77
CA VAL A 597 -6.51 -24.16 5.25
C VAL A 597 -7.52 -23.11 5.69
N ASP A 598 -7.37 -21.87 5.22
CA ASP A 598 -8.27 -20.75 5.59
C ASP A 598 -9.68 -20.89 4.99
N LEU A 599 -9.84 -21.73 3.96
CA LEU A 599 -11.06 -21.89 3.18
C LEU A 599 -11.67 -23.29 3.28
N LEU A 600 -11.21 -24.09 4.24
CA LEU A 600 -11.62 -25.47 4.41
C LEU A 600 -13.13 -25.55 4.68
N GLY A 601 -13.82 -26.38 3.90
CA GLY A 601 -15.27 -26.57 3.98
C GLY A 601 -16.12 -25.36 3.56
N LYS A 602 -15.51 -24.23 3.16
CA LYS A 602 -16.25 -23.05 2.70
C LYS A 602 -16.71 -23.25 1.26
N GLU A 603 -17.92 -22.75 0.95
CA GLU A 603 -18.45 -22.74 -0.40
C GLU A 603 -17.69 -21.72 -1.26
N ARG A 604 -17.28 -22.16 -2.45
CA ARG A 604 -16.44 -21.41 -3.38
C ARG A 604 -17.08 -21.44 -4.75
N GLU A 605 -16.85 -20.37 -5.51
CA GLU A 605 -17.42 -20.18 -6.83
C GLU A 605 -16.35 -19.80 -7.84
N ALA A 606 -16.46 -20.36 -9.04
CA ALA A 606 -15.65 -20.01 -10.20
C ALA A 606 -16.58 -19.79 -11.40
N THR A 607 -16.42 -18.69 -12.14
CA THR A 607 -17.32 -18.33 -13.24
C THR A 607 -16.59 -18.09 -14.54
N ILE A 608 -17.20 -18.51 -15.65
CA ILE A 608 -16.84 -18.09 -17.00
C ILE A 608 -18.06 -17.46 -17.68
N THR A 609 -17.88 -16.26 -18.22
CA THR A 609 -18.97 -15.48 -18.83
C THR A 609 -18.83 -15.42 -20.35
N PHE A 610 -19.90 -15.78 -21.05
CA PHE A 610 -20.05 -15.62 -22.48
C PHE A 610 -20.88 -14.35 -22.72
N THR A 611 -20.23 -13.28 -23.19
CA THR A 611 -20.90 -11.99 -23.40
C THR A 611 -21.72 -12.01 -24.69
N SER A 612 -22.97 -11.56 -24.60
CA SER A 612 -23.85 -11.43 -25.75
C SER A 612 -23.44 -10.21 -26.58
N LYS A 613 -23.35 -10.36 -27.90
CA LYS A 613 -23.14 -9.25 -28.83
C LYS A 613 -24.35 -8.31 -28.88
N ASN A 614 -25.52 -8.80 -28.46
CA ASN A 614 -26.74 -8.00 -28.36
C ASN A 614 -27.57 -8.44 -27.14
N LYS A 615 -27.28 -7.83 -25.98
CA LYS A 615 -27.88 -8.17 -24.67
C LYS A 615 -29.41 -7.96 -24.61
N LYS A 616 -29.96 -7.20 -25.55
CA LYS A 616 -31.41 -6.98 -25.71
C LYS A 616 -32.12 -8.18 -26.33
N VAL A 617 -31.42 -8.97 -27.15
CA VAL A 617 -31.96 -10.16 -27.83
C VAL A 617 -31.64 -11.43 -27.04
N TYR A 618 -30.39 -11.56 -26.57
CA TYR A 618 -29.92 -12.72 -25.83
C TYR A 618 -29.19 -12.29 -24.55
N PRO A 619 -29.43 -12.92 -23.39
CA PRO A 619 -28.72 -12.59 -22.16
C PRO A 619 -27.25 -12.99 -22.23
N ASN A 620 -26.38 -12.46 -21.36
CA ASN A 620 -25.08 -13.10 -21.14
C ASN A 620 -25.31 -14.50 -20.57
N VAL A 621 -24.38 -15.42 -20.82
CA VAL A 621 -24.41 -16.76 -20.20
C VAL A 621 -23.26 -16.85 -19.21
N VAL A 622 -23.58 -17.04 -17.93
CA VAL A 622 -22.58 -17.20 -16.87
C VAL A 622 -22.58 -18.65 -16.44
N VAL A 623 -21.50 -19.38 -16.75
CA VAL A 623 -21.33 -20.75 -16.24
C VAL A 623 -20.66 -20.65 -14.87
N LYS A 624 -21.37 -21.07 -13.82
CA LYS A 624 -20.94 -20.97 -12.44
C LYS A 624 -20.65 -22.34 -11.85
N PHE A 625 -19.41 -22.63 -11.51
CA PHE A 625 -19.02 -23.82 -10.77
C PHE A 625 -19.04 -23.54 -9.28
N THR A 626 -19.73 -24.37 -8.50
CA THR A 626 -19.78 -24.26 -7.02
C THR A 626 -19.18 -25.50 -6.39
N TYR A 627 -18.23 -25.32 -5.46
CA TYR A 627 -17.51 -26.42 -4.81
C TYR A 627 -17.13 -26.08 -3.37
N THR A 628 -16.79 -27.12 -2.61
CA THR A 628 -16.11 -27.02 -1.31
C THR A 628 -14.85 -27.86 -1.36
N ILE A 629 -13.81 -27.48 -0.63
CA ILE A 629 -12.63 -28.32 -0.46
C ILE A 629 -12.65 -28.89 0.96
N ALA A 630 -12.47 -30.20 1.07
CA ALA A 630 -12.23 -30.90 2.32
C ALA A 630 -10.82 -31.50 2.32
N ASP A 631 -10.26 -31.66 3.51
CA ASP A 631 -9.01 -32.36 3.71
C ASP A 631 -9.17 -33.25 4.94
N ASP A 632 -9.43 -34.53 4.68
CA ASP A 632 -9.74 -35.54 5.70
C ASP A 632 -8.45 -36.02 6.38
N ILE A 633 -7.59 -35.09 6.79
CA ILE A 633 -6.31 -35.40 7.39
C ILE A 633 -6.49 -36.01 8.79
N THR A 634 -5.71 -37.04 9.10
CA THR A 634 -5.72 -37.67 10.41
C THR A 634 -4.35 -37.47 11.04
N PHE A 635 -4.25 -36.65 12.08
CA PHE A 635 -3.01 -36.47 12.83
C PHE A 635 -2.59 -37.75 13.57
N PRO A 636 -1.27 -37.97 13.77
CA PRO A 636 -0.79 -39.10 14.55
C PRO A 636 -1.29 -39.02 16.00
N THR A 637 -1.69 -40.16 16.57
CA THR A 637 -2.18 -40.21 17.95
C THR A 637 -1.02 -40.17 18.95
N LEU A 638 -1.14 -39.36 19.99
CA LEU A 638 -0.17 -39.31 21.09
C LEU A 638 0.01 -40.67 21.77
N ASN A 639 1.25 -40.96 22.17
CA ASN A 639 1.62 -42.22 22.80
C ASN A 639 1.16 -42.25 24.26
N LYS A 640 0.23 -43.15 24.57
CA LYS A 640 -0.35 -43.31 25.92
C LYS A 640 0.69 -43.67 26.98
N ASP A 641 1.80 -44.28 26.59
CA ASP A 641 2.87 -44.68 27.52
C ASP A 641 3.67 -43.48 28.05
N TYR A 642 3.59 -42.33 27.38
CA TYR A 642 4.28 -41.10 27.74
C TYR A 642 3.34 -39.98 28.16
N LEU A 643 2.03 -40.21 28.27
CA LEU A 643 1.10 -39.19 28.74
C LEU A 643 1.23 -38.97 30.25
N VAL A 644 1.07 -37.72 30.68
CA VAL A 644 0.86 -37.39 32.09
C VAL A 644 -0.41 -38.11 32.56
N ALA A 645 -0.33 -38.77 33.72
CA ALA A 645 -1.44 -39.56 34.24
C ALA A 645 -2.73 -38.72 34.38
N GLY A 646 -3.78 -39.11 33.66
CA GLY A 646 -5.07 -38.41 33.66
C GLY A 646 -5.23 -37.34 32.58
N GLU A 647 -4.20 -37.06 31.79
CA GLU A 647 -4.21 -36.12 30.65
C GLU A 647 -4.26 -36.89 29.32
N ASP A 648 -4.92 -36.32 28.31
CA ASP A 648 -5.04 -36.90 26.96
C ASP A 648 -4.20 -36.18 25.90
N ASN A 649 -3.70 -34.98 26.21
CA ASN A 649 -2.95 -34.11 25.30
C ASN A 649 -1.60 -33.60 25.85
N MET A 650 -1.08 -34.23 26.92
CA MET A 650 0.15 -33.79 27.58
C MET A 650 1.14 -34.93 27.75
N VAL A 651 2.31 -34.80 27.13
CA VAL A 651 3.42 -35.76 27.20
C VAL A 651 4.36 -35.41 28.36
N GLU A 652 4.74 -36.40 29.17
CA GLU A 652 5.70 -36.27 30.27
C GLU A 652 7.13 -36.62 29.82
N VAL A 653 8.06 -35.71 30.06
CA VAL A 653 9.48 -35.87 29.77
C VAL A 653 10.29 -35.77 31.06
N LYS A 654 10.99 -36.87 31.41
CA LYS A 654 11.92 -36.95 32.56
C LYS A 654 13.40 -36.99 32.13
N GLY A 655 13.66 -36.86 30.83
CA GLY A 655 14.98 -36.90 30.23
C GLY A 655 15.46 -38.30 29.87
N ARG A 656 16.59 -38.36 29.17
CA ARG A 656 17.29 -39.60 28.77
C ARG A 656 18.81 -39.38 28.76
N VAL A 657 19.56 -40.47 28.63
CA VAL A 657 21.02 -40.40 28.50
C VAL A 657 21.40 -40.00 27.07
N GLU A 658 22.15 -38.91 26.93
CA GLU A 658 22.72 -38.44 25.66
C GLU A 658 24.25 -38.51 25.66
N THR A 659 24.84 -38.56 24.47
CA THR A 659 26.29 -38.48 24.31
C THR A 659 26.71 -37.05 23.97
N VAL A 660 27.33 -36.37 24.93
CA VAL A 660 27.81 -34.98 24.79
C VAL A 660 29.34 -34.99 24.82
N ASN A 661 29.98 -34.55 23.73
CA ASN A 661 31.44 -34.52 23.61
C ASN A 661 32.12 -35.87 23.95
N GLY A 662 31.49 -36.99 23.60
CA GLY A 662 31.99 -38.34 23.88
C GLY A 662 31.69 -38.88 25.28
N ASN A 663 31.03 -38.11 26.15
CA ASN A 663 30.63 -38.52 27.49
C ASN A 663 29.11 -38.74 27.57
N LYS A 664 28.68 -39.71 28.38
CA LYS A 664 27.25 -39.93 28.64
C LYS A 664 26.76 -38.96 29.72
N GLU A 665 25.67 -38.23 29.45
CA GLU A 665 25.04 -37.30 30.38
C GLU A 665 23.52 -37.47 30.38
N TRP A 666 22.86 -37.40 31.53
CA TRP A 666 21.39 -37.27 31.57
C TRP A 666 20.97 -35.86 31.17
N LYS A 667 20.16 -35.75 30.12
CA LYS A 667 19.64 -34.49 29.59
C LYS A 667 18.12 -34.48 29.63
N MET A 668 17.54 -33.30 29.82
CA MET A 668 16.11 -33.07 29.71
C MET A 668 15.76 -32.89 28.23
N ILE A 669 15.75 -34.00 27.51
CA ILE A 669 15.51 -34.10 26.06
C ILE A 669 14.57 -35.28 25.79
N SER A 670 13.75 -35.15 24.75
CA SER A 670 12.84 -36.18 24.25
C SER A 670 12.71 -36.07 22.74
N GLY A 671 12.67 -37.20 22.05
CA GLY A 671 12.43 -37.24 20.61
C GLY A 671 10.97 -37.01 20.30
N ILE A 672 10.68 -36.13 19.35
CA ILE A 672 9.30 -35.80 18.96
C ILE A 672 8.54 -37.05 18.52
N LYS A 673 9.18 -37.95 17.76
CA LYS A 673 8.58 -39.25 17.40
C LYS A 673 8.12 -40.07 18.60
N GLU A 674 8.81 -40.00 19.74
CA GLU A 674 8.49 -40.76 20.96
C GLU A 674 7.13 -40.34 21.55
N HIS A 675 6.72 -39.10 21.28
CA HIS A 675 5.44 -38.54 21.73
C HIS A 675 4.24 -39.18 21.04
N PHE A 676 4.44 -39.92 19.96
CA PHE A 676 3.38 -40.49 19.12
C PHE A 676 3.42 -42.02 19.10
N THR A 677 2.26 -42.61 18.87
CA THR A 677 2.08 -44.07 18.84
C THR A 677 3.04 -44.71 17.84
N ASP A 678 3.65 -45.84 18.24
CA ASP A 678 4.65 -46.59 17.45
C ASP A 678 5.83 -45.76 16.93
N TYR A 679 6.19 -44.66 17.61
CA TYR A 679 7.28 -43.77 17.20
C TYR A 679 7.13 -43.25 15.75
N LEU A 680 5.89 -43.01 15.32
CA LEU A 680 5.50 -42.64 13.95
C LEU A 680 5.82 -43.70 12.88
N ALA A 681 6.32 -44.89 13.22
CA ALA A 681 6.81 -45.88 12.25
C ALA A 681 5.76 -46.33 11.22
N ASN A 682 4.48 -46.31 11.60
CA ASN A 682 3.36 -46.72 10.76
C ASN A 682 2.58 -45.51 10.17
N TYR A 683 3.01 -44.28 10.45
CA TYR A 683 2.32 -43.08 9.99
C TYR A 683 2.76 -42.72 8.57
N GLN A 684 1.80 -42.54 7.67
CA GLN A 684 2.04 -42.14 6.29
C GLN A 684 1.34 -40.82 6.02
N LEU A 685 2.07 -39.87 5.45
CA LEU A 685 1.48 -38.64 4.93
C LEU A 685 0.48 -38.99 3.83
N ALA A 686 -0.70 -38.37 3.88
CA ALA A 686 -1.67 -38.47 2.82
C ALA A 686 -1.10 -37.85 1.53
N THR A 687 -1.64 -38.23 0.38
CA THR A 687 -1.35 -37.56 -0.90
C THR A 687 -1.62 -36.06 -0.76
N ASN A 688 -0.87 -35.23 -1.49
CA ASN A 688 -0.84 -33.76 -1.35
C ASN A 688 -0.34 -33.20 -0.02
N HIS A 689 0.36 -34.01 0.79
CA HIS A 689 1.06 -33.55 1.98
C HIS A 689 2.54 -33.91 1.88
N THR A 690 3.41 -32.95 2.21
CA THR A 690 4.83 -33.00 1.83
C THR A 690 5.75 -33.27 3.00
N LYS A 691 5.45 -32.74 4.18
CA LYS A 691 6.27 -32.90 5.39
C LYS A 691 5.45 -32.74 6.67
N MET A 692 6.03 -33.21 7.78
CA MET A 692 5.50 -32.97 9.12
C MET A 692 6.62 -32.56 10.08
N TYR A 693 6.36 -31.59 10.94
CA TYR A 693 7.35 -31.06 11.87
C TYR A 693 6.68 -30.44 13.09
N THR A 694 7.47 -30.11 14.10
CA THR A 694 6.99 -29.45 15.32
C THR A 694 7.72 -28.13 15.57
N GLU A 695 7.02 -27.22 16.24
CA GLU A 695 7.59 -25.96 16.71
C GLU A 695 6.99 -25.51 18.05
N LEU A 696 7.70 -24.61 18.74
CA LEU A 696 7.19 -23.92 19.91
C LEU A 696 6.50 -22.63 19.45
N PRO A 697 5.16 -22.52 19.52
CA PRO A 697 4.47 -21.30 19.14
C PRO A 697 4.76 -20.16 20.11
N LEU A 698 4.53 -18.95 19.61
CA LEU A 698 4.42 -17.76 20.46
C LEU A 698 3.11 -17.81 21.24
N ILE A 699 3.17 -17.63 22.56
CA ILE A 699 2.00 -17.56 23.43
C ILE A 699 1.77 -16.07 23.74
N ASN A 700 0.67 -15.52 23.25
CA ASN A 700 0.37 -14.07 23.32
C ASN A 700 1.50 -13.18 22.78
N GLY A 701 2.13 -13.61 21.67
CA GLY A 701 3.24 -12.88 21.03
C GLY A 701 4.61 -13.07 21.71
N VAL A 702 4.71 -13.90 22.75
CA VAL A 702 5.95 -14.12 23.52
C VAL A 702 6.47 -15.55 23.29
N ALA A 703 7.76 -15.67 23.01
CA ALA A 703 8.44 -16.96 22.91
C ALA A 703 8.45 -17.70 24.26
N GLN A 704 8.23 -19.02 24.21
CA GLN A 704 8.26 -19.86 25.40
C GLN A 704 9.70 -20.09 25.88
N ALA A 705 10.11 -19.42 26.96
CA ALA A 705 11.48 -19.45 27.44
C ALA A 705 11.91 -20.81 28.03
N GLY A 706 13.19 -21.14 27.88
CA GLY A 706 13.84 -22.25 28.60
C GLY A 706 13.70 -23.64 27.97
N ALA A 707 13.13 -23.75 26.76
CA ALA A 707 13.18 -24.93 25.92
C ALA A 707 13.36 -24.54 24.44
N GLU A 708 13.76 -25.51 23.64
CA GLU A 708 13.87 -25.40 22.19
C GLU A 708 13.55 -26.73 21.52
N ILE A 709 13.19 -26.68 20.24
CA ILE A 709 13.08 -27.85 19.37
C ILE A 709 14.25 -27.78 18.38
N VAL A 710 15.01 -28.87 18.30
CA VAL A 710 16.20 -29.02 17.44
C VAL A 710 15.99 -30.15 16.44
N GLY A 711 16.68 -30.11 15.30
CA GLY A 711 16.57 -31.08 14.20
C GLY A 711 16.08 -30.46 12.89
N ASP A 712 16.15 -31.22 11.79
CA ASP A 712 16.00 -30.75 10.39
C ASP A 712 14.54 -30.48 9.95
N GLN A 713 13.71 -29.88 10.83
CA GLN A 713 12.28 -29.63 10.57
C GLN A 713 11.54 -30.87 10.05
N ASP A 714 11.82 -32.02 10.66
CA ASP A 714 11.12 -33.29 10.42
C ASP A 714 10.82 -33.94 11.78
N ALA A 715 9.56 -34.23 12.04
CA ALA A 715 9.11 -34.85 13.29
C ALA A 715 9.79 -36.20 13.59
N TYR A 716 10.35 -36.89 12.59
CA TYR A 716 11.11 -38.13 12.78
C TYR A 716 12.47 -37.91 13.48
N ASP A 717 13.08 -36.75 13.25
CA ASP A 717 14.45 -36.43 13.66
C ASP A 717 14.53 -35.26 14.64
N GLN A 718 13.40 -34.60 14.93
CA GLN A 718 13.34 -33.54 15.91
C GLN A 718 13.39 -34.06 17.36
N ASP A 719 14.09 -33.31 18.21
CA ASP A 719 14.08 -33.45 19.66
C ASP A 719 13.58 -32.13 20.29
N ILE A 720 12.81 -32.23 21.38
CA ILE A 720 12.55 -31.10 22.28
C ILE A 720 13.47 -31.20 23.49
N GLN A 721 14.11 -30.10 23.87
CA GLN A 721 15.03 -30.07 25.01
C GLN A 721 14.92 -28.81 25.86
N LEU A 722 15.24 -28.91 27.15
CA LEU A 722 15.41 -27.74 28.02
C LEU A 722 16.74 -27.04 27.76
N THR A 723 16.68 -25.72 27.64
CA THR A 723 17.86 -24.83 27.58
C THR A 723 18.21 -24.23 28.93
N GLN A 724 17.33 -24.37 29.93
CA GLN A 724 17.51 -23.90 31.29
C GLN A 724 17.10 -24.96 32.31
N PRO A 725 17.75 -25.03 33.48
CA PRO A 725 17.36 -25.98 34.52
C PRO A 725 15.92 -25.74 34.99
N LEU A 726 15.24 -26.82 35.39
CA LEU A 726 13.97 -26.74 36.12
C LEU A 726 14.20 -26.12 37.50
N THR A 727 13.43 -25.09 37.85
CA THR A 727 13.45 -24.46 39.19
C THR A 727 12.19 -24.79 40.01
N THR A 728 11.26 -25.50 39.38
CA THR A 728 9.98 -26.00 39.89
C THR A 728 9.92 -27.50 39.65
N GLU A 729 8.92 -28.18 40.20
CA GLU A 729 8.73 -29.63 40.01
C GLU A 729 8.57 -30.02 38.53
N TYR A 730 7.90 -29.15 37.77
CA TYR A 730 7.74 -29.32 36.34
C TYR A 730 7.65 -27.96 35.62
N ARG A 731 7.76 -28.00 34.29
CA ARG A 731 7.47 -26.87 33.39
C ARG A 731 6.77 -27.38 32.12
N ASP A 732 5.70 -26.70 31.72
CA ASP A 732 4.87 -27.08 30.57
C ASP A 732 5.16 -26.19 29.36
N TYR A 733 5.13 -26.81 28.19
CA TYR A 733 5.31 -26.16 26.90
C TYR A 733 4.18 -26.56 25.97
N VAL A 734 3.59 -25.57 25.28
CA VAL A 734 2.69 -25.83 24.15
C VAL A 734 3.56 -26.14 22.94
N VAL A 735 3.19 -27.16 22.17
CA VAL A 735 3.87 -27.58 20.95
C VAL A 735 2.85 -27.68 19.83
N TYR A 736 3.19 -27.11 18.68
CA TYR A 736 2.42 -27.28 17.45
C TYR A 736 3.04 -28.37 16.61
N PHE A 737 2.23 -29.36 16.24
CA PHE A 737 2.57 -30.38 15.26
C PHE A 737 1.93 -30.01 13.93
N HIS A 738 2.76 -29.70 12.95
CA HIS A 738 2.37 -29.25 11.62
C HIS A 738 2.42 -30.40 10.63
N ILE A 739 1.42 -30.48 9.78
CA ILE A 739 1.48 -31.22 8.52
C ILE A 739 1.33 -30.21 7.38
N VAL A 740 2.31 -30.20 6.49
CA VAL A 740 2.41 -29.23 5.39
C VAL A 740 1.81 -29.80 4.12
N LEU A 741 0.92 -29.03 3.51
CA LEU A 741 0.24 -29.34 2.26
C LEU A 741 1.17 -29.05 1.06
N ALA A 742 0.84 -29.58 -0.12
CA ALA A 742 1.63 -29.39 -1.34
C ALA A 742 1.70 -27.93 -1.79
N ASN A 743 0.70 -27.13 -1.43
CA ASN A 743 0.64 -25.69 -1.67
C ASN A 743 1.47 -24.84 -0.67
N GLY A 744 2.08 -25.47 0.33
CA GLY A 744 2.86 -24.81 1.39
C GLY A 744 2.06 -24.31 2.59
N GLU A 745 0.73 -24.40 2.58
CA GLU A 745 -0.08 -24.18 3.79
C GLU A 745 0.14 -25.32 4.81
N GLN A 746 -0.23 -25.11 6.07
CA GLN A 746 -0.05 -26.09 7.13
C GLN A 746 -1.30 -26.26 7.98
N GLN A 747 -1.63 -27.51 8.29
CA GLN A 747 -2.60 -27.85 9.32
C GLN A 747 -1.88 -28.19 10.62
N THR A 748 -2.44 -27.73 11.74
CA THR A 748 -1.78 -27.78 13.05
C THR A 748 -2.59 -28.61 14.05
N MET A 749 -1.93 -29.51 14.77
CA MET A 749 -2.42 -30.11 16.00
C MET A 749 -1.64 -29.56 17.18
N GLU A 750 -2.35 -29.04 18.18
CA GLU A 750 -1.76 -28.57 19.44
C GLU A 750 -1.69 -29.72 20.46
N TYR A 751 -0.54 -29.85 21.13
CA TYR A 751 -0.39 -30.68 22.33
C TYR A 751 0.60 -30.04 23.30
N LYS A 752 0.75 -30.60 24.51
CA LYS A 752 1.65 -30.08 25.54
C LYS A 752 2.77 -31.06 25.86
N VAL A 753 3.94 -30.53 26.20
CA VAL A 753 5.08 -31.27 26.75
C VAL A 753 5.39 -30.73 28.14
N ARG A 754 5.31 -31.62 29.13
CA ARG A 754 5.70 -31.35 30.52
C ARG A 754 7.09 -31.92 30.78
N PHE A 755 8.06 -31.06 31.07
CA PHE A 755 9.32 -31.51 31.65
C PHE A 755 9.17 -31.61 33.16
N THR A 756 9.31 -32.82 33.71
CA THR A 756 9.24 -33.09 35.16
C THR A 756 10.63 -33.42 35.68
N THR A 757 11.01 -32.90 36.85
CA THR A 757 12.29 -33.27 37.48
C THR A 757 12.37 -34.80 37.67
N PRO A 758 13.46 -35.47 37.24
CA PRO A 758 13.62 -36.92 37.45
C PRO A 758 13.98 -37.27 38.89
N PHE A 759 14.27 -36.27 39.73
CA PHE A 759 14.77 -36.47 41.08
C PHE A 759 13.83 -35.93 42.15
N GLU A 760 13.59 -36.76 43.16
CA GLU A 760 12.90 -36.38 44.40
C GLU A 760 13.95 -36.17 45.50
N VAL A 761 13.94 -35.01 46.17
CA VAL A 761 14.87 -34.69 47.26
C VAL A 761 14.12 -34.61 48.58
N SER A 762 14.59 -35.34 49.58
CA SER A 762 14.07 -35.29 50.95
C SER A 762 15.20 -35.18 51.96
N ILE A 763 14.89 -34.66 53.15
CA ILE A 763 15.83 -34.48 54.25
C ILE A 763 15.35 -35.31 55.45
N ASN A 764 16.10 -36.33 55.84
CA ASN A 764 15.87 -37.06 57.08
C ASN A 764 16.15 -36.18 58.30
N GLU A 765 15.58 -36.50 59.46
CA GLU A 765 15.86 -35.75 60.69
C GLU A 765 17.35 -35.78 61.05
N VAL A 766 17.91 -34.61 61.38
CA VAL A 766 19.33 -34.46 61.74
C VAL A 766 19.45 -33.99 63.17
N GLU A 767 20.36 -34.60 63.93
CA GLU A 767 20.75 -34.12 65.25
C GLU A 767 22.08 -33.35 65.17
N LEU A 768 22.09 -32.10 65.63
CA LEU A 768 23.30 -31.28 65.73
C LEU A 768 23.73 -31.16 67.19
N LYS A 769 24.92 -31.68 67.52
CA LYS A 769 25.51 -31.60 68.86
C LYS A 769 26.15 -30.24 69.08
N THR A 770 25.77 -29.55 70.16
CA THR A 770 26.26 -28.19 70.49
C THR A 770 27.67 -28.16 71.08
N LEU A 771 28.24 -29.32 71.43
CA LEU A 771 29.62 -29.48 71.91
C LEU A 771 30.56 -30.09 70.85
N ALA A 772 30.07 -30.30 69.63
CA ALA A 772 30.86 -30.73 68.49
C ALA A 772 31.06 -29.55 67.52
N SER A 773 31.88 -29.76 66.48
CA SER A 773 31.99 -28.83 65.34
C SER A 773 31.22 -29.41 64.14
N PRO A 774 29.87 -29.36 64.13
CA PRO A 774 29.10 -29.86 63.00
C PRO A 774 29.39 -29.06 61.74
N THR A 775 29.31 -29.73 60.60
CA THR A 775 29.58 -29.12 59.29
C THR A 775 28.42 -29.40 58.32
N THR A 776 28.42 -28.74 57.17
CA THR A 776 27.50 -29.05 56.07
C THR A 776 27.62 -30.50 55.58
N ALA A 777 28.74 -31.18 55.82
CA ALA A 777 28.88 -32.61 55.57
C ALA A 777 28.00 -33.48 56.49
N ASP A 778 27.63 -32.98 57.67
CA ASP A 778 26.69 -33.67 58.57
C ASP A 778 25.24 -33.49 58.12
N LEU A 779 24.90 -32.33 57.54
CA LEU A 779 23.61 -32.13 56.87
C LEU A 779 23.50 -32.97 55.59
N ALA A 780 24.59 -33.10 54.81
CA ALA A 780 24.63 -33.92 53.60
C ALA A 780 24.29 -35.40 53.85
N LYS A 781 24.61 -35.93 55.05
CA LYS A 781 24.29 -37.32 55.42
C LYS A 781 22.78 -37.59 55.54
N ALA A 782 22.00 -36.55 55.76
CA ALA A 782 20.56 -36.65 55.92
C ALA A 782 19.78 -36.50 54.61
N ILE A 783 20.43 -36.01 53.57
CA ILE A 783 19.82 -35.87 52.25
C ILE A 783 19.62 -37.25 51.63
N VAL A 784 18.41 -37.49 51.16
CA VAL A 784 18.04 -38.65 50.34
C VAL A 784 17.53 -38.13 49.01
N ILE A 785 18.19 -38.54 47.92
CA ILE A 785 17.73 -38.27 46.56
C ILE A 785 17.29 -39.58 45.94
N LYS A 786 16.11 -39.58 45.32
CA LYS A 786 15.59 -40.71 44.56
C LYS A 786 15.48 -40.40 43.07
N GLY A 787 15.61 -41.43 42.23
CA GLY A 787 15.43 -41.37 40.79
C GLY A 787 13.99 -41.65 40.33
N VAL A 788 13.82 -41.82 39.02
CA VAL A 788 12.54 -41.98 38.32
C VAL A 788 11.79 -43.26 38.74
N ALA A 789 12.50 -44.34 39.09
CA ALA A 789 11.89 -45.57 39.58
C ALA A 789 11.70 -45.58 41.11
N ASN A 790 11.78 -44.40 41.77
CA ASN A 790 11.70 -44.21 43.22
C ASN A 790 12.82 -44.95 43.98
N GLU A 791 13.93 -45.25 43.31
CA GLU A 791 15.14 -45.86 43.84
C GLU A 791 16.05 -44.80 44.47
N VAL A 792 16.68 -45.12 45.60
CA VAL A 792 17.61 -44.19 46.27
C VAL A 792 18.91 -44.12 45.48
N ILE A 793 19.25 -42.93 44.97
CA ILE A 793 20.47 -42.67 44.19
C ILE A 793 21.55 -41.95 45.01
N TYR A 794 21.17 -41.23 46.07
CA TYR A 794 22.08 -40.57 47.00
C TYR A 794 21.54 -40.71 48.43
N GLU A 795 22.37 -41.16 49.36
CA GLU A 795 22.05 -41.18 50.79
C GLU A 795 23.35 -41.18 51.63
N LYS A 796 23.27 -40.74 52.89
CA LYS A 796 24.40 -40.78 53.84
C LYS A 796 25.66 -40.08 53.32
N GLY A 797 25.50 -39.04 52.52
CA GLY A 797 26.59 -38.25 51.96
C GLY A 797 27.28 -38.88 50.75
N ALA A 798 26.75 -39.98 50.20
CA ALA A 798 27.38 -40.74 49.12
C ALA A 798 26.39 -41.18 48.03
N LEU A 799 26.92 -41.35 46.82
CA LEU A 799 26.18 -41.86 45.67
C LEU A 799 26.00 -43.39 45.77
N LYS A 800 24.80 -43.88 45.44
CA LYS A 800 24.54 -45.30 45.18
C LYS A 800 24.84 -45.61 43.73
N ALA A 801 26.11 -45.90 43.44
CA ALA A 801 26.63 -46.04 42.07
C ALA A 801 25.78 -46.98 41.17
N ASP A 802 25.28 -48.10 41.70
CA ASP A 802 24.45 -49.03 40.94
C ASP A 802 23.10 -48.47 40.50
N ASN A 803 22.48 -47.60 41.29
CA ASN A 803 21.23 -46.95 40.92
C ASN A 803 21.49 -45.71 40.06
N ALA A 804 22.55 -44.97 40.37
CA ALA A 804 22.95 -43.74 39.66
C ALA A 804 23.43 -43.98 38.22
N LYS A 805 23.91 -45.19 37.88
CA LYS A 805 24.40 -45.53 36.54
C LYS A 805 23.34 -45.39 35.44
N ALA A 806 22.05 -45.57 35.78
CA ALA A 806 20.94 -45.38 34.83
C ALA A 806 20.87 -43.93 34.31
N TYR A 807 21.35 -42.98 35.10
CA TYR A 807 21.38 -41.55 34.79
C TYR A 807 22.75 -41.05 34.32
N ALA A 808 23.68 -41.97 34.03
CA ALA A 808 25.09 -41.65 33.74
C ALA A 808 25.78 -40.78 34.82
N ILE A 809 25.31 -40.83 36.07
CA ILE A 809 25.90 -40.10 37.19
C ILE A 809 27.00 -40.96 37.82
N THR A 810 28.24 -40.50 37.72
CA THR A 810 29.43 -41.24 38.21
C THR A 810 30.07 -40.62 39.45
N ASN A 811 29.67 -39.40 39.83
CA ASN A 811 30.22 -38.66 40.96
C ASN A 811 29.12 -37.95 41.76
N ALA A 812 29.23 -37.99 43.09
CA ALA A 812 28.36 -37.27 44.01
C ALA A 812 28.34 -35.74 43.77
N ASN A 813 29.43 -35.16 43.24
CA ASN A 813 29.51 -33.74 42.87
C ASN A 813 28.53 -33.33 41.76
N TYR A 814 27.85 -34.29 41.11
CA TYR A 814 26.73 -33.98 40.22
C TYR A 814 25.59 -33.26 40.98
N PHE A 815 25.43 -33.55 42.27
CA PHE A 815 24.49 -32.88 43.16
C PHE A 815 25.24 -31.84 44.00
N THR A 816 25.24 -30.59 43.54
CA THR A 816 25.78 -29.47 44.34
C THR A 816 24.72 -28.98 45.31
N MET A 817 25.06 -28.88 46.60
CA MET A 817 24.10 -28.58 47.65
C MET A 817 24.49 -27.28 48.36
N VAL A 818 23.52 -26.37 48.48
CA VAL A 818 23.63 -25.16 49.31
C VAL A 818 22.67 -25.29 50.47
N TYR A 819 23.19 -25.12 51.69
CA TYR A 819 22.43 -25.33 52.93
C TYR A 819 22.07 -24.02 53.60
N GLY A 820 20.84 -23.95 54.08
CA GLY A 820 20.30 -22.91 54.95
C GLY A 820 19.73 -23.52 56.23
N LEU A 821 19.65 -22.70 57.27
CA LEU A 821 18.96 -23.02 58.52
C LEU A 821 18.02 -21.87 58.86
N SER A 822 16.82 -22.21 59.32
CA SER A 822 15.80 -21.26 59.75
C SER A 822 15.06 -21.78 60.99
N GLY A 823 14.18 -20.96 61.56
CA GLY A 823 13.34 -21.35 62.69
C GLY A 823 12.34 -22.44 62.29
N SER A 824 11.84 -23.18 63.27
CA SER A 824 10.70 -24.07 63.09
C SER A 824 9.40 -23.43 63.60
N THR A 825 8.29 -24.14 63.46
CA THR A 825 7.00 -23.73 64.03
C THR A 825 6.97 -23.76 65.56
N THR A 826 7.84 -24.56 66.20
CA THR A 826 7.93 -24.68 67.66
C THR A 826 9.00 -23.77 68.27
N ASP A 827 10.09 -23.53 67.53
CA ASP A 827 11.19 -22.66 67.95
C ASP A 827 11.47 -21.63 66.84
N SER A 828 11.04 -20.38 67.05
CA SER A 828 11.26 -19.30 66.07
C SER A 828 12.74 -19.04 65.85
N TRP A 829 13.11 -18.40 64.73
CA TRP A 829 14.53 -18.11 64.48
C TRP A 829 15.14 -17.19 65.54
N GLU A 830 14.35 -16.25 66.06
CA GLU A 830 14.72 -15.35 67.16
C GLU A 830 15.01 -16.12 68.45
N SER A 831 14.33 -17.24 68.69
CA SER A 831 14.59 -18.08 69.87
C SER A 831 15.99 -18.71 69.85
N PHE A 832 16.66 -18.75 68.69
CA PHE A 832 18.07 -19.12 68.57
C PHE A 832 19.03 -17.95 68.80
N GLY A 833 18.50 -16.76 69.12
CA GLY A 833 19.27 -15.52 69.31
C GLY A 833 19.98 -15.04 68.04
N LYS A 834 19.57 -15.54 66.85
CA LYS A 834 20.30 -15.40 65.58
C LYS A 834 21.75 -15.89 65.63
N ARG A 835 22.06 -16.81 66.55
CA ARG A 835 23.41 -17.31 66.83
C ARG A 835 23.72 -18.67 66.21
N LEU A 836 22.74 -19.29 65.55
CA LEU A 836 22.93 -20.49 64.73
C LEU A 836 23.22 -20.04 63.30
N THR A 837 24.43 -20.30 62.80
CA THR A 837 24.86 -19.85 61.48
C THR A 837 25.59 -20.95 60.73
N VAL A 838 25.38 -20.99 59.41
CA VAL A 838 26.21 -21.78 58.49
C VAL A 838 27.25 -20.82 57.90
N ALA A 839 28.52 -21.00 58.25
CA ALA A 839 29.60 -20.17 57.74
C ALA A 839 29.99 -20.58 56.30
N ASN A 840 30.69 -19.68 55.60
CA ASN A 840 31.09 -19.89 54.19
C ASN A 840 32.04 -21.08 53.99
N ASP A 841 32.77 -21.48 55.03
CA ASP A 841 33.63 -22.66 55.04
C ASP A 841 32.86 -23.97 55.37
N GLY A 842 31.54 -23.90 55.49
CA GLY A 842 30.66 -25.02 55.77
C GLY A 842 30.57 -25.40 57.26
N ILE A 843 31.19 -24.63 58.15
CA ILE A 843 31.09 -24.87 59.60
C ILE A 843 29.73 -24.35 60.10
N ILE A 844 29.04 -25.19 60.85
CA ILE A 844 27.79 -24.80 61.53
C ILE A 844 28.16 -24.41 62.96
N THR A 845 27.98 -23.14 63.28
CA THR A 845 28.28 -22.61 64.60
C THR A 845 27.00 -22.24 65.33
N TRP A 846 26.95 -22.58 66.61
CA TRP A 846 26.01 -22.01 67.55
C TRP A 846 26.79 -21.26 68.63
N ASN A 847 26.97 -19.94 68.43
CA ASN A 847 27.76 -19.12 69.34
C ASN A 847 26.88 -18.48 70.42
N ASN A 848 26.74 -19.16 71.55
CA ASN A 848 25.95 -18.65 72.66
C ASN A 848 26.75 -17.81 73.68
N GLU A 849 27.88 -17.21 73.27
CA GLU A 849 28.72 -16.31 74.10
C GLU A 849 29.09 -16.89 75.48
N GLY A 850 29.23 -18.22 75.57
CA GLY A 850 29.61 -18.92 76.80
C GLY A 850 28.45 -19.52 77.62
N ALA A 851 27.20 -19.33 77.21
CA ALA A 851 26.05 -19.98 77.86
C ALA A 851 25.75 -21.37 77.27
N ILE A 852 25.42 -22.34 78.13
CA ILE A 852 25.09 -23.73 77.74
C ILE A 852 23.61 -23.91 77.38
N LEU A 853 23.31 -24.70 76.33
CA LEU A 853 21.93 -25.02 75.95
C LEU A 853 21.36 -26.04 76.93
N GLN A 854 20.23 -25.72 77.57
CA GLN A 854 19.61 -26.63 78.55
C GLN A 854 18.62 -27.61 77.92
N ASN A 855 17.86 -27.18 76.91
CA ASN A 855 16.84 -27.99 76.24
C ASN A 855 17.13 -28.10 74.75
N ASN A 856 16.77 -29.24 74.14
CA ASN A 856 16.84 -29.38 72.68
C ASN A 856 15.94 -28.33 72.01
N LYS A 857 16.37 -27.86 70.83
CA LYS A 857 15.61 -26.91 70.02
C LYS A 857 15.46 -27.42 68.60
N ILE A 858 14.37 -27.06 67.94
CA ILE A 858 14.05 -27.54 66.58
C ILE A 858 14.28 -26.41 65.57
N ALA A 859 15.20 -26.60 64.65
CA ALA A 859 15.41 -25.76 63.48
C ALA A 859 14.86 -26.44 62.22
N THR A 860 14.66 -25.65 61.17
CA THR A 860 14.36 -26.14 59.83
C THR A 860 15.64 -26.10 59.01
N SER A 861 16.04 -27.22 58.41
CA SER A 861 17.06 -27.23 57.35
C SER A 861 16.40 -26.97 56.01
N GLU A 862 17.01 -26.08 55.26
CA GLU A 862 16.67 -25.80 53.87
C GLU A 862 17.86 -26.22 53.02
N VAL A 863 17.62 -26.96 51.95
CA VAL A 863 18.65 -27.32 50.98
C VAL A 863 18.21 -26.94 49.58
N THR A 864 19.11 -26.30 48.84
CA THR A 864 18.98 -26.14 47.39
C THR A 864 19.96 -27.09 46.73
N VAL A 865 19.43 -28.14 46.08
CA VAL A 865 20.19 -29.14 45.34
C VAL A 865 20.16 -28.77 43.86
N LYS A 866 21.32 -28.44 43.31
CA LYS A 866 21.53 -28.33 41.86
C LYS A 866 21.97 -29.68 41.32
N ALA A 867 21.10 -30.33 40.55
CA ALA A 867 21.38 -31.58 39.84
C ALA A 867 21.92 -31.26 38.44
N GLY A 868 23.24 -31.28 38.28
CA GLY A 868 23.92 -30.94 37.03
C GLY A 868 23.44 -29.61 36.43
N SER A 869 23.10 -29.63 35.14
CA SER A 869 22.45 -28.51 34.43
C SER A 869 20.94 -28.67 34.28
N ILE A 870 20.33 -29.71 34.85
CA ILE A 870 18.95 -30.09 34.52
C ILE A 870 17.90 -29.60 35.52
N ALA A 871 18.23 -29.48 36.81
CA ALA A 871 17.27 -29.05 37.82
C ALA A 871 17.93 -28.38 39.04
N ILE A 872 17.16 -27.51 39.69
CA ILE A 872 17.43 -26.86 40.97
C ILE A 872 16.24 -27.17 41.88
N ILE A 873 16.44 -28.07 42.84
CA ILE A 873 15.40 -28.63 43.69
C ILE A 873 15.57 -28.07 45.10
N LYS A 874 14.49 -27.56 45.69
CA LYS A 874 14.47 -27.09 47.08
C LYS A 874 13.77 -28.12 47.94
N ALA A 875 14.38 -28.48 49.07
CA ALA A 875 13.76 -29.34 50.07
C ALA A 875 13.95 -28.75 51.47
N THR A 876 13.04 -29.10 52.38
CA THR A 876 13.12 -28.72 53.78
C THR A 876 13.05 -29.94 54.69
N GLY A 877 13.63 -29.83 55.87
CA GLY A 877 13.76 -30.93 56.82
C GLY A 877 13.87 -30.47 58.26
N LYS A 878 13.67 -31.40 59.19
CA LYS A 878 13.77 -31.14 60.62
C LYS A 878 15.21 -31.29 61.11
N VAL A 879 15.69 -30.31 61.87
CA VAL A 879 16.97 -30.36 62.57
C VAL A 879 16.76 -30.20 64.07
N THR A 880 17.20 -31.16 64.86
CA THR A 880 17.19 -31.10 66.32
C THR A 880 18.56 -30.65 66.81
N VAL A 881 18.66 -29.42 67.32
CA VAL A 881 19.85 -28.90 67.98
C VAL A 881 19.85 -29.40 69.43
N LEU A 882 20.78 -30.29 69.76
CA LEU A 882 20.83 -30.98 71.04
C LEU A 882 21.36 -30.06 72.15
N SER A 883 20.75 -30.16 73.34
CA SER A 883 21.24 -29.49 74.54
C SER A 883 22.70 -29.87 74.85
N SER A 884 23.39 -29.05 75.62
CA SER A 884 24.78 -29.34 76.01
C SER A 884 24.90 -30.63 76.82
N GLU A 885 23.85 -31.07 77.51
CA GLU A 885 23.82 -32.38 78.18
C GLU A 885 23.63 -33.52 77.18
N ASN A 886 22.66 -33.40 76.27
CA ASN A 886 22.38 -34.41 75.25
C ASN A 886 23.48 -34.51 74.18
N SER A 887 24.41 -33.55 74.13
CA SER A 887 25.56 -33.53 73.21
C SER A 887 26.82 -34.22 73.74
N LYS A 888 26.83 -34.69 75.01
CA LYS A 888 28.01 -35.33 75.64
C LYS A 888 28.21 -36.79 75.26
N ASN A 889 27.13 -37.45 74.87
CA ASN A 889 27.10 -38.79 74.26
C ASN A 889 26.99 -38.61 72.74
#